data_AF-A0A7J4KAA6-F1
#
_entry.id   AF-A0A7J4KAA6-F1
#
_cell.length_a   1.000
_cell.length_b   1.000
_cell.length_c   1.000
_cell.angle_alpha   90.00
_cell.angle_beta   90.00
_cell.angle_gamma   90.00
#
_symmetry.space_group_name_H-M   'P 1'
#
loop_
_entity.id
_entity.type
_entity.pdbx_description
1 polymer ?
#
loop_
_entity_poly.entity_id
_entity_poly.type
_entity_poly.pdbx_seq_one_letter_code
_entity_poly.pdbx_strand_id
1 'polypeptide(L)'
;MLLGNLVGKSGTNQFSFLVKENAKKFMYIEVKHPEGYTILAQIVDIQKSNDDTTAKCNILGYRDEAGILKNLRTPLEPGSDVTLADDEFIKKILGLESDKNGAYIGVLEDRENIKVYLDLNKLLTKHLSVLAKSGAGKSFFVGVLLEEILERNVPVVVIDPHGEYSTLKYPAERKETLKKFGIEPKGFGTRVIEFSPDVEKNPEARALRLSNKNLTGNELMHILPAKLSGSQIGLLYSALSGNSELDLDQLTMSLQAEENNAKWALIHIIEYLKKLNLFSESYTKVNELVQVGKCSIINLRGIPSEIQEIIVYKVVSDLFNARKNGEIPPFFLVLEEAHNYCPERSFGEVKSSAILRQVVAEGRKFGLGMAVITQRPARVDKTILSQCTTQAILKITNPNDLKSISSSVEGITAETESEIINLHIGTAMIVGVADMPLFVQIRPRKTKHGGETLDIIGTFAGTKVDEEKTGLASYMPEDEGLIKNKKEVINIIKPKVSKEDIKLLVDKPIKSLKTLLVPCVLLNCKEGNFTYNLLLNLENGHVVKDYERGTGEQIINRLEKLSEKENKIFLAMMKQKEGFTAAEAFAKSGLQFSEVYDVVNGLVKKGYLIKTGDKFSFSNTVNSLNKLKDYACYEKSEFVGMEYDEKKEIKFKLNEMLDFLKKYTEVTNHKDCYLIKYDVEFGK
;
A
#
# COMPACT_ATOMS: atom_id res chain seq x y z
N MET A 1 48.76 -3.90 5.38
CA MET A 1 49.15 -4.99 4.45
C MET A 1 49.65 -4.34 3.17
N LEU A 2 50.84 -4.69 2.68
CA LEU A 2 51.40 -4.14 1.44
C LEU A 2 50.75 -4.82 0.24
N LEU A 3 50.17 -4.05 -0.67
CA LEU A 3 49.52 -4.57 -1.87
C LEU A 3 50.42 -4.47 -3.11
N GLY A 4 51.39 -3.54 -3.10
CA GLY A 4 52.26 -3.31 -4.24
C GLY A 4 53.00 -1.99 -4.17
N ASN A 5 53.53 -1.55 -5.32
CA ASN A 5 54.30 -0.31 -5.44
C ASN A 5 53.83 0.51 -6.63
N LEU A 6 53.80 1.84 -6.46
CA LEU A 6 53.46 2.78 -7.54
C LEU A 6 54.38 2.60 -8.76
N VAL A 7 53.80 2.59 -9.95
CA VAL A 7 54.54 2.46 -11.22
C VAL A 7 54.00 3.44 -12.27
N GLY A 8 54.86 3.77 -13.23
CA GLY A 8 54.49 4.65 -14.34
C GLY A 8 54.28 6.11 -13.92
N LYS A 9 53.39 6.80 -14.63
CA LYS A 9 53.08 8.22 -14.37
C LYS A 9 52.03 8.33 -13.27
N SER A 10 52.36 9.04 -12.19
CA SER A 10 51.42 9.46 -11.15
C SER A 10 50.93 10.88 -11.42
N GLY A 11 49.65 11.11 -11.18
CA GLY A 11 49.05 12.45 -11.16
C GLY A 11 48.53 12.81 -9.77
N THR A 12 47.85 13.94 -9.68
CA THR A 12 47.19 14.39 -8.44
C THR A 12 45.83 13.74 -8.20
N ASN A 13 45.24 13.14 -9.24
CA ASN A 13 43.89 12.56 -9.19
C ASN A 13 43.88 11.04 -9.42
N GLN A 14 44.92 10.50 -10.03
CA GLN A 14 45.01 9.08 -10.37
C GLN A 14 46.46 8.61 -10.41
N PHE A 15 46.65 7.32 -10.16
CA PHE A 15 47.93 6.65 -10.35
C PHE A 15 47.72 5.17 -10.66
N SER A 16 48.80 4.49 -11.03
CA SER A 16 48.82 3.04 -11.18
C SER A 16 49.87 2.41 -10.27
N PHE A 17 49.62 1.18 -9.83
CA PHE A 17 50.59 0.42 -9.06
C PHE A 17 50.69 -1.02 -9.56
N LEU A 18 51.86 -1.62 -9.39
CA LEU A 18 52.10 -3.03 -9.67
C LEU A 18 51.61 -3.84 -8.48
N VAL A 19 50.63 -4.72 -8.73
CA VAL A 19 49.98 -5.55 -7.72
C VAL A 19 50.88 -6.75 -7.39
N LYS A 20 51.29 -6.85 -6.12
CA LYS A 20 52.11 -7.95 -5.58
C LYS A 20 51.31 -8.94 -4.75
N GLU A 21 50.25 -8.47 -4.10
CA GLU A 21 49.33 -9.29 -3.31
C GLU A 21 47.88 -9.11 -3.78
N ASN A 22 46.93 -9.85 -3.21
CA ASN A 22 45.53 -9.82 -3.63
C ASN A 22 44.92 -8.40 -3.57
N ALA A 23 44.79 -7.78 -4.74
CA ALA A 23 44.05 -6.55 -4.94
C ALA A 23 42.75 -6.83 -5.71
N LYS A 24 41.68 -6.12 -5.34
CA LYS A 24 40.37 -6.19 -5.99
C LYS A 24 39.90 -4.78 -6.30
N LYS A 25 39.05 -4.68 -7.32
CA LYS A 25 38.35 -3.44 -7.65
C LYS A 25 37.54 -2.97 -6.43
N PHE A 26 37.47 -1.65 -6.24
CA PHE A 26 36.86 -0.94 -5.11
C PHE A 26 37.55 -1.04 -3.75
N MET A 27 38.65 -1.79 -3.64
CA MET A 27 39.44 -1.77 -2.42
C MET A 27 39.99 -0.36 -2.16
N TYR A 28 39.81 0.10 -0.92
CA TYR A 28 40.41 1.32 -0.42
C TYR A 28 41.85 1.05 0.00
N ILE A 29 42.74 1.91 -0.47
CA ILE A 29 44.19 1.84 -0.27
C ILE A 29 44.69 3.17 0.26
N GLU A 30 45.84 3.13 0.91
CA GLU A 30 46.51 4.30 1.42
C GLU A 30 47.93 4.39 0.86
N VAL A 31 48.41 5.62 0.69
CA VAL A 31 49.77 5.90 0.23
C VAL A 31 50.32 7.08 1.02
N LYS A 32 51.57 6.99 1.47
CA LYS A 32 52.25 8.12 2.10
C LYS A 32 52.67 9.13 1.04
N HIS A 33 52.29 10.38 1.24
CA HIS A 33 52.72 11.49 0.42
C HIS A 33 54.09 12.02 0.89
N PRO A 34 54.98 12.48 -0.01
CA PRO A 34 56.29 13.01 0.36
C PRO A 34 56.24 14.18 1.36
N GLU A 35 55.16 14.95 1.34
CA GLU A 35 54.91 16.07 2.26
C GLU A 35 54.47 15.63 3.67
N GLY A 36 54.45 14.32 3.96
CA GLY A 36 54.29 13.78 5.33
C GLY A 36 52.88 13.37 5.74
N TYR A 37 51.87 13.56 4.89
CA TYR A 37 50.50 13.08 5.12
C TYR A 37 50.21 11.77 4.37
N THR A 38 49.14 11.07 4.77
CA THR A 38 48.69 9.84 4.09
C THR A 38 47.40 10.14 3.33
N ILE A 39 47.32 9.65 2.11
CA ILE A 39 46.18 9.85 1.21
C ILE A 39 45.36 8.57 1.12
N LEU A 40 44.05 8.70 0.93
CA LEU A 40 43.16 7.60 0.59
C LEU A 40 42.97 7.58 -0.94
N ALA A 41 43.02 6.38 -1.51
CA ALA A 41 42.69 6.13 -2.91
C ALA A 41 41.84 4.86 -3.02
N GLN A 42 41.17 4.69 -4.17
CA GLN A 42 40.37 3.51 -4.47
C GLN A 42 40.80 2.89 -5.78
N ILE A 43 40.89 1.56 -5.81
CA ILE A 43 41.17 0.79 -7.02
C ILE A 43 39.94 0.84 -7.95
N VAL A 44 40.10 1.37 -9.15
CA VAL A 44 39.02 1.51 -10.14
C VAL A 44 39.09 0.49 -11.26
N ASP A 45 40.28 -0.01 -11.57
CA ASP A 45 40.47 -1.04 -12.60
C ASP A 45 41.67 -1.91 -12.27
N ILE A 46 41.63 -3.18 -12.69
CA ILE A 46 42.73 -4.13 -12.54
C ILE A 46 42.94 -4.82 -13.87
N GLN A 47 44.15 -4.71 -14.40
CA GLN A 47 44.56 -5.28 -15.67
C GLN A 47 45.68 -6.29 -15.45
N LYS A 48 45.52 -7.48 -16.03
CA LYS A 48 46.51 -8.54 -15.98
C LYS A 48 47.14 -8.73 -17.36
N SER A 49 48.45 -8.58 -17.44
CA SER A 49 49.25 -8.97 -18.59
C SER A 49 49.87 -10.36 -18.33
N ASN A 50 50.66 -10.87 -19.27
CA ASN A 50 51.30 -12.19 -19.12
C ASN A 50 52.25 -12.26 -17.92
N ASP A 51 52.94 -11.16 -17.62
CA ASP A 51 54.01 -11.13 -16.62
C ASP A 51 53.62 -10.36 -15.35
N ASP A 52 52.67 -9.41 -15.45
CA ASP A 52 52.38 -8.46 -14.37
C ASP A 52 50.87 -8.22 -14.20
N THR A 53 50.49 -7.82 -12.99
CA THR A 53 49.14 -7.30 -12.71
C THR A 53 49.27 -5.84 -12.27
N THR A 54 48.56 -4.94 -12.95
CA THR A 54 48.57 -3.51 -12.63
C THR A 54 47.17 -3.05 -12.24
N ALA A 55 47.10 -2.17 -11.24
CA ALA A 55 45.84 -1.62 -10.76
C ALA A 55 45.85 -0.10 -10.96
N LYS A 56 44.80 0.42 -11.58
CA LYS A 56 44.55 1.86 -11.72
C LYS A 56 43.73 2.33 -10.52
N CYS A 57 44.13 3.46 -9.94
CA CYS A 57 43.53 4.00 -8.73
C CYS A 57 43.14 5.46 -8.92
N ASN A 58 41.99 5.83 -8.37
CA ASN A 58 41.58 7.22 -8.22
C ASN A 58 41.91 7.71 -6.82
N ILE A 59 42.56 8.87 -6.74
CA ILE A 59 42.94 9.49 -5.47
C ILE A 59 41.72 10.24 -4.92
N LEU A 60 41.31 9.89 -3.71
CA LEU A 60 40.19 10.51 -3.01
C LEU A 60 40.64 11.73 -2.21
N GLY A 61 41.89 11.72 -1.75
CA GLY A 61 42.53 12.85 -1.07
C GLY A 61 42.95 12.53 0.36
N TYR A 62 43.13 13.58 1.16
CA TYR A 62 43.45 13.48 2.59
C TYR A 62 42.66 14.54 3.36
N ARG A 63 42.49 14.37 4.68
CA ARG A 63 41.93 15.43 5.53
C ARG A 63 43.05 16.17 6.23
N ASP A 64 43.00 17.50 6.18
CA ASP A 64 43.91 18.37 6.93
C ASP A 64 43.59 18.38 8.44
N GLU A 65 44.35 19.13 9.22
CA GLU A 65 44.13 19.27 10.68
C GLU A 65 42.77 19.87 11.03
N ALA A 66 42.17 20.63 10.12
CA ALA A 66 40.82 21.18 10.26
C ALA A 66 39.73 20.18 9.86
N GLY A 67 40.10 18.96 9.45
CA GLY A 67 39.16 17.92 9.02
C GLY A 67 38.55 18.16 7.65
N ILE A 68 39.10 19.06 6.83
CA ILE A 68 38.60 19.36 5.49
C ILE A 68 39.26 18.42 4.50
N LEU A 69 38.47 17.77 3.63
CA LEU A 69 39.01 16.94 2.56
C LEU A 69 39.75 17.84 1.54
N LYS A 70 41.00 17.49 1.26
CA LYS A 70 41.88 18.17 0.32
C LYS A 70 42.31 17.24 -0.80
N ASN A 71 42.36 17.80 -1.99
CA ASN A 71 42.99 17.16 -3.15
C ASN A 71 44.51 17.34 -3.08
N LEU A 72 45.23 16.41 -3.70
CA LEU A 72 46.67 16.53 -3.86
C LEU A 72 46.99 17.69 -4.79
N ARG A 73 48.05 18.43 -4.46
CA ARG A 73 48.59 19.51 -5.30
C ARG A 73 49.84 19.09 -6.05
N THR A 74 50.47 18.03 -5.58
CA THR A 74 51.71 17.44 -6.10
C THR A 74 51.48 15.92 -6.28
N PRO A 75 52.10 15.29 -7.28
CA PRO A 75 51.91 13.86 -7.54
C PRO A 75 52.66 12.99 -6.52
N LEU A 76 52.23 11.73 -6.40
CA LEU A 76 52.91 10.71 -5.59
C LEU A 76 54.25 10.29 -6.21
N GLU A 77 55.23 9.92 -5.39
CA GLU A 77 56.52 9.42 -5.88
C GLU A 77 56.41 8.00 -6.46
N PRO A 78 56.93 7.75 -7.68
CA PRO A 78 57.04 6.39 -8.21
C PRO A 78 57.83 5.49 -7.25
N GLY A 79 57.41 4.22 -7.15
CA GLY A 79 57.99 3.26 -6.21
C GLY A 79 57.40 3.30 -4.80
N SER A 80 56.62 4.33 -4.43
CA SER A 80 55.95 4.41 -3.13
C SER A 80 55.12 3.15 -2.84
N ASP A 81 55.18 2.70 -1.60
CA ASP A 81 54.40 1.56 -1.13
C ASP A 81 52.90 1.88 -1.14
N VAL A 82 52.11 0.94 -1.65
CA VAL A 82 50.65 1.00 -1.62
C VAL A 82 50.16 -0.03 -0.62
N THR A 83 49.52 0.43 0.46
CA THR A 83 48.99 -0.44 1.51
C THR A 83 47.47 -0.46 1.53
N LEU A 84 46.90 -1.53 2.06
CA LEU A 84 45.47 -1.61 2.35
C LEU A 84 45.11 -0.60 3.44
N ALA A 85 44.11 0.24 3.18
CA ALA A 85 43.61 1.20 4.18
C ALA A 85 42.83 0.47 5.29
N ASP A 86 43.03 0.88 6.54
CA ASP A 86 42.25 0.40 7.68
C ASP A 86 40.87 1.09 7.77
N ASP A 87 39.94 0.44 8.47
CA ASP A 87 38.54 0.90 8.53
C ASP A 87 38.37 2.25 9.23
N GLU A 88 39.21 2.58 10.23
CA GLU A 88 39.14 3.86 10.94
C GLU A 88 39.69 5.00 10.07
N PHE A 89 40.77 4.76 9.33
CA PHE A 89 41.29 5.70 8.35
C PHE A 89 40.28 5.98 7.23
N ILE A 90 39.66 4.93 6.67
CA ILE A 90 38.60 5.07 5.66
C ILE A 90 37.46 5.92 6.21
N LYS A 91 36.92 5.60 7.38
CA LYS A 91 35.82 6.37 8.00
C LYS A 91 36.19 7.84 8.18
N LYS A 92 37.40 8.12 8.70
CA LYS A 92 37.89 9.49 8.91
C LYS A 92 37.94 10.26 7.61
N ILE A 93 38.56 9.72 6.56
CA ILE A 93 38.71 10.44 5.29
C ILE A 93 37.36 10.59 4.57
N LEU A 94 36.53 9.55 4.55
CA LEU A 94 35.20 9.60 3.93
C LEU A 94 34.17 10.41 4.74
N GLY A 95 34.48 10.80 5.98
CA GLY A 95 33.56 11.53 6.84
C GLY A 95 32.38 10.66 7.33
N LEU A 96 32.61 9.36 7.53
CA LEU A 96 31.59 8.37 7.93
C LEU A 96 31.51 8.18 9.44
N GLU A 97 31.86 9.21 10.22
CA GLU A 97 31.74 9.15 11.67
C GLU A 97 30.28 8.99 12.09
N SER A 98 30.02 8.06 13.02
CA SER A 98 28.68 7.61 13.37
C SER A 98 27.82 8.74 13.94
N ASP A 99 26.83 9.18 13.17
CA ASP A 99 25.79 10.10 13.65
C ASP A 99 24.74 9.31 14.43
N LYS A 100 24.56 9.63 15.72
CA LYS A 100 23.52 9.05 16.58
C LYS A 100 22.11 9.26 16.01
N ASN A 101 21.93 10.26 15.14
CA ASN A 101 20.67 10.61 14.50
C ASN A 101 20.60 10.22 13.02
N GLY A 102 21.59 9.51 12.50
CA GLY A 102 21.59 9.04 11.11
C GLY A 102 20.69 7.83 10.87
N ALA A 103 20.15 7.72 9.66
CA ALA A 103 19.45 6.55 9.16
C ALA A 103 20.46 5.50 8.69
N TYR A 104 20.47 4.32 9.32
CA TYR A 104 21.35 3.23 8.91
C TYR A 104 20.84 2.59 7.61
N ILE A 105 21.59 2.74 6.52
CA ILE A 105 21.18 2.24 5.21
C ILE A 105 21.86 0.93 4.83
N GLY A 106 23.09 0.72 5.26
CA GLY A 106 23.89 -0.38 4.75
C GLY A 106 25.35 -0.31 5.15
N VAL A 107 26.15 -1.13 4.51
CA VAL A 107 27.61 -1.15 4.70
C VAL A 107 28.29 -0.67 3.42
N LEU A 108 29.48 -0.09 3.57
CA LEU A 108 30.29 0.29 2.43
C LEU A 108 30.64 -0.97 1.62
N GLU A 109 30.51 -0.89 0.29
CA GLU A 109 30.83 -2.03 -0.59
C GLU A 109 32.27 -2.52 -0.34
N ASP A 110 32.45 -3.84 -0.24
CA ASP A 110 33.72 -4.51 0.10
C ASP A 110 34.24 -4.26 1.54
N ARG A 111 33.47 -3.58 2.41
CA ARG A 111 33.83 -3.32 3.81
C ARG A 111 32.64 -3.48 4.76
N GLU A 112 32.37 -4.73 5.17
CA GLU A 112 31.23 -5.09 6.04
C GLU A 112 31.22 -4.37 7.41
N ASN A 113 32.38 -3.95 7.92
CA ASN A 113 32.50 -3.27 9.21
C ASN A 113 32.21 -1.76 9.14
N ILE A 114 32.19 -1.17 7.95
CA ILE A 114 31.98 0.27 7.77
C ILE A 114 30.50 0.51 7.47
N LYS A 115 29.75 0.88 8.51
CA LYS A 115 28.33 1.22 8.39
C LYS A 115 28.17 2.62 7.79
N VAL A 116 27.23 2.74 6.85
CA VAL A 116 26.88 4.01 6.22
C VAL A 116 25.54 4.49 6.75
N TYR A 117 25.54 5.72 7.25
CA TYR A 117 24.39 6.41 7.79
C TYR A 117 24.06 7.63 6.93
N LEU A 118 22.79 7.84 6.62
CA LEU A 118 22.33 9.10 6.01
C LEU A 118 21.87 10.05 7.11
N ASP A 119 22.36 11.28 7.09
CA ASP A 119 21.91 12.33 8.00
C ASP A 119 20.43 12.65 7.73
N LEU A 120 19.56 12.24 8.67
CA LEU A 120 18.12 12.47 8.56
C LEU A 120 17.77 13.95 8.53
N ASN A 121 18.49 14.82 9.25
CA ASN A 121 18.20 16.25 9.21
C ASN A 121 18.51 16.83 7.84
N LYS A 122 19.62 16.44 7.21
CA LYS A 122 19.91 16.83 5.83
C LYS A 122 18.85 16.30 4.88
N LEU A 123 18.45 15.03 4.97
CA LEU A 123 17.41 14.44 4.11
C LEU A 123 16.06 15.16 4.25
N LEU A 124 15.64 15.44 5.48
CA LEU A 124 14.38 16.10 5.81
C LEU A 124 14.38 17.59 5.43
N THR A 125 15.55 18.19 5.18
CA THR A 125 15.67 19.62 4.83
C THR A 125 16.18 19.87 3.42
N LYS A 126 16.77 18.90 2.73
CA LYS A 126 17.42 19.09 1.42
C LYS A 126 17.00 18.09 0.35
N HIS A 127 15.89 17.39 0.59
CA HIS A 127 15.27 16.45 -0.32
C HIS A 127 16.18 15.26 -0.72
N LEU A 128 15.57 14.23 -1.27
CA LEU A 128 16.23 12.99 -1.68
C LEU A 128 15.71 12.59 -3.05
N SER A 129 16.57 12.08 -3.93
CA SER A 129 16.13 11.32 -5.10
C SER A 129 16.54 9.86 -4.98
N VAL A 130 15.68 8.94 -5.44
CA VAL A 130 15.98 7.51 -5.54
C VAL A 130 15.74 7.08 -6.99
N LEU A 131 16.82 6.75 -7.67
CA LEU A 131 16.86 6.55 -9.13
C LEU A 131 17.30 5.12 -9.41
N ALA A 132 16.48 4.33 -10.12
CA ALA A 132 16.73 2.89 -10.26
C ALA A 132 15.95 2.29 -11.43
N LYS A 133 16.50 1.34 -12.21
CA LYS A 133 15.64 0.59 -13.15
C LYS A 133 14.63 -0.31 -12.41
N SER A 134 13.62 -0.81 -13.13
CA SER A 134 12.68 -1.81 -12.57
C SER A 134 13.42 -3.06 -12.06
N GLY A 135 13.03 -3.55 -10.89
CA GLY A 135 13.66 -4.71 -10.24
C GLY A 135 15.04 -4.45 -9.62
N ALA A 136 15.57 -3.22 -9.64
CA ALA A 136 16.88 -2.92 -9.03
C ALA A 136 16.86 -2.73 -7.51
N GLY A 137 15.68 -2.82 -6.86
CA GLY A 137 15.53 -2.66 -5.41
C GLY A 137 15.11 -1.26 -4.95
N LYS A 138 14.48 -0.46 -5.83
CA LYS A 138 13.97 0.89 -5.53
C LYS A 138 13.09 0.94 -4.28
N SER A 139 11.96 0.22 -4.28
CA SER A 139 11.02 0.16 -3.15
C SER A 139 11.62 -0.55 -1.93
N PHE A 140 12.64 -1.38 -2.14
CA PHE A 140 13.41 -2.01 -1.05
C PHE A 140 14.25 -0.97 -0.30
N PHE A 141 15.03 -0.16 -1.02
CA PHE A 141 15.80 0.95 -0.47
C PHE A 141 14.89 1.95 0.25
N VAL A 142 13.80 2.36 -0.39
CA VAL A 142 12.83 3.27 0.22
C VAL A 142 12.23 2.66 1.49
N GLY A 143 11.91 1.37 1.48
CA GLY A 143 11.47 0.64 2.67
C GLY A 143 12.48 0.72 3.82
N VAL A 144 13.77 0.47 3.56
CA VAL A 144 14.86 0.62 4.55
C VAL A 144 14.89 2.04 5.13
N LEU A 145 14.81 3.06 4.27
CA LEU A 145 14.79 4.45 4.70
C LEU A 145 13.56 4.77 5.58
N LEU A 146 12.38 4.30 5.18
CA LEU A 146 11.13 4.50 5.93
C LEU A 146 11.19 3.86 7.32
N GLU A 147 11.84 2.71 7.47
CA GLU A 147 12.07 2.08 8.78
C GLU A 147 12.86 3.01 9.72
N GLU A 148 13.95 3.60 9.22
CA GLU A 148 14.81 4.49 10.02
C GLU A 148 14.10 5.80 10.38
N ILE A 149 13.36 6.39 9.44
CA ILE A 149 12.57 7.61 9.67
C ILE A 149 11.50 7.36 10.75
N LEU A 150 10.80 6.23 10.67
CA LEU A 150 9.80 5.86 11.66
C LEU A 150 10.44 5.56 13.03
N GLU A 151 11.63 4.97 13.09
CA GLU A 151 12.33 4.78 14.37
C GLU A 151 12.69 6.09 15.09
N ARG A 152 12.71 7.22 14.37
CA ARG A 152 12.90 8.57 14.94
C ARG A 152 11.61 9.36 15.11
N ASN A 153 10.46 8.67 14.99
CA ASN A 153 9.13 9.25 15.15
C ASN A 153 8.83 10.42 14.20
N VAL A 154 9.53 10.50 13.07
CA VAL A 154 9.26 11.53 12.07
C VAL A 154 8.00 11.14 11.31
N PRO A 155 7.01 12.05 11.17
CA PRO A 155 5.84 11.80 10.34
C PRO A 155 6.23 11.58 8.88
N VAL A 156 5.57 10.62 8.21
CA VAL A 156 5.77 10.36 6.79
C VAL A 156 4.43 10.30 6.06
N VAL A 157 4.39 10.88 4.87
CA VAL A 157 3.30 10.69 3.90
C VAL A 157 3.88 10.07 2.64
N VAL A 158 3.35 8.93 2.21
CA VAL A 158 3.78 8.22 1.00
C VAL A 158 2.68 8.29 -0.04
N ILE A 159 2.98 8.79 -1.23
CA ILE A 159 2.13 8.64 -2.42
C ILE A 159 2.53 7.34 -3.12
N ASP A 160 1.63 6.36 -3.13
CA ASP A 160 1.91 4.99 -3.55
C ASP A 160 0.92 4.56 -4.66
N PRO A 161 1.28 4.68 -5.95
CA PRO A 161 0.47 4.22 -7.08
C PRO A 161 0.33 2.69 -7.17
N HIS A 162 1.18 1.93 -6.50
CA HIS A 162 1.23 0.48 -6.64
C HIS A 162 0.76 -0.30 -5.39
N GLY A 163 0.73 0.34 -4.23
CA GLY A 163 0.28 -0.24 -2.96
C GLY A 163 1.32 -1.15 -2.31
N GLU A 164 2.61 -0.86 -2.45
CA GLU A 164 3.72 -1.73 -2.00
C GLU A 164 4.11 -1.51 -0.53
N TYR A 165 3.84 -0.33 0.03
CA TYR A 165 4.39 0.06 1.35
C TYR A 165 3.56 -0.40 2.56
N SER A 166 2.35 -0.95 2.35
CA SER A 166 1.50 -1.48 3.43
C SER A 166 2.20 -2.60 4.23
N THR A 167 3.16 -3.28 3.59
CA THR A 167 4.00 -4.32 4.19
C THR A 167 4.89 -3.85 5.35
N LEU A 168 5.13 -2.54 5.50
CA LEU A 168 5.82 -1.96 6.68
C LEU A 168 5.12 -2.31 8.01
N LYS A 169 3.83 -2.68 7.98
CA LYS A 169 3.08 -3.15 9.16
C LYS A 169 3.70 -4.39 9.79
N TYR A 170 4.28 -5.28 8.98
CA TYR A 170 4.66 -6.63 9.38
C TYR A 170 6.19 -6.79 9.51
N PRO A 171 6.69 -7.61 10.46
CA PRO A 171 8.11 -7.93 10.56
C PRO A 171 8.60 -8.77 9.38
N ALA A 172 9.89 -8.70 9.07
CA ALA A 172 10.53 -9.52 8.07
C ALA A 172 10.55 -11.02 8.43
N GLU A 173 10.45 -11.89 7.42
CA GLU A 173 10.38 -13.35 7.59
C GLU A 173 11.78 -14.00 7.67
N ARG A 174 12.77 -13.51 6.90
CA ARG A 174 14.10 -14.14 6.76
C ARG A 174 15.11 -13.68 7.82
N LYS A 175 15.11 -14.35 8.97
CA LYS A 175 15.93 -13.97 10.16
C LYS A 175 17.45 -14.13 10.00
N GLU A 176 17.92 -14.99 9.11
CA GLU A 176 19.36 -15.32 8.99
C GLU A 176 20.17 -14.18 8.36
N THR A 177 19.66 -13.57 7.28
CA THR A 177 20.32 -12.45 6.59
C THR A 177 20.39 -11.21 7.47
N LEU A 178 19.38 -11.02 8.33
CA LEU A 178 19.29 -9.90 9.28
C LEU A 178 20.38 -9.94 10.35
N LYS A 179 20.73 -11.14 10.84
CA LYS A 179 21.78 -11.32 11.85
C LYS A 179 23.14 -10.82 11.38
N LYS A 180 23.49 -11.00 10.10
CA LYS A 180 24.76 -10.52 9.52
C LYS A 180 24.94 -9.01 9.64
N PHE A 181 23.83 -8.26 9.61
CA PHE A 181 23.83 -6.81 9.73
C PHE A 181 23.54 -6.33 11.17
N GLY A 182 23.37 -7.25 12.13
CA GLY A 182 22.98 -6.92 13.51
C GLY A 182 21.58 -6.30 13.60
N ILE A 183 20.65 -6.76 12.76
CA ILE A 183 19.28 -6.23 12.67
C ILE A 183 18.29 -7.27 13.20
N GLU A 184 17.25 -6.79 13.88
CA GLU A 184 16.13 -7.63 14.33
C GLU A 184 14.87 -7.38 13.48
N PRO A 185 14.08 -8.42 13.17
CA PRO A 185 12.79 -8.24 12.49
C PRO A 185 11.84 -7.39 13.33
N LYS A 186 11.20 -6.40 12.70
CA LYS A 186 10.28 -5.48 13.35
C LYS A 186 9.26 -4.94 12.35
N GLY A 187 7.99 -5.03 12.70
CA GLY A 187 6.88 -4.36 12.01
C GLY A 187 6.49 -3.07 12.72
N PHE A 188 5.87 -2.14 12.01
CA PHE A 188 5.38 -0.88 12.58
C PHE A 188 3.87 -0.90 12.92
N GLY A 189 3.15 -1.98 12.58
CA GLY A 189 1.76 -2.21 12.97
C GLY A 189 0.85 -1.00 12.73
N THR A 190 0.17 -0.56 13.79
CA THR A 190 -0.78 0.57 13.79
C THR A 190 -0.18 1.94 13.48
N ARG A 191 1.16 2.04 13.42
CA ARG A 191 1.86 3.28 13.01
C ARG A 191 1.83 3.48 11.50
N VAL A 192 1.51 2.45 10.73
CA VAL A 192 1.33 2.52 9.27
C VAL A 192 -0.16 2.53 8.97
N ILE A 193 -0.65 3.67 8.48
CA ILE A 193 -2.06 3.88 8.16
C ILE A 193 -2.17 4.05 6.66
N GLU A 194 -3.09 3.33 6.04
CA GLU A 194 -3.31 3.39 4.60
C GLU A 194 -4.62 4.12 4.31
N PHE A 195 -4.59 5.00 3.32
CA PHE A 195 -5.71 5.79 2.82
C PHE A 195 -5.85 5.55 1.33
N SER A 196 -7.07 5.41 0.82
CA SER A 196 -7.33 5.28 -0.61
C SER A 196 -8.63 5.96 -1.00
N PRO A 197 -8.70 6.62 -2.17
CA PRO A 197 -9.95 7.10 -2.73
C PRO A 197 -10.96 5.97 -2.97
N ASP A 198 -10.45 4.81 -3.39
CA ASP A 198 -11.23 3.62 -3.79
C ASP A 198 -10.99 2.48 -2.80
N VAL A 199 -11.84 2.43 -1.78
CA VAL A 199 -11.83 1.39 -0.74
C VAL A 199 -12.46 0.07 -1.22
N GLU A 200 -13.08 0.03 -2.39
CA GLU A 200 -13.56 -1.22 -2.98
C GLU A 200 -12.38 -2.01 -3.55
N LYS A 201 -11.47 -1.32 -4.25
CA LYS A 201 -10.21 -1.91 -4.74
C LYS A 201 -9.16 -2.07 -3.64
N ASN A 202 -9.18 -1.22 -2.61
CA ASN A 202 -8.21 -1.22 -1.52
C ASN A 202 -8.93 -1.36 -0.15
N PRO A 203 -9.44 -2.56 0.19
CA PRO A 203 -10.34 -2.75 1.34
C PRO A 203 -9.70 -2.59 2.71
N GLU A 204 -8.36 -2.68 2.81
CA GLU A 204 -7.62 -2.43 4.05
C GLU A 204 -7.36 -0.93 4.31
N ALA A 205 -7.60 -0.08 3.31
CA ALA A 205 -7.36 1.36 3.40
C ALA A 205 -8.57 2.10 4.00
N ARG A 206 -8.28 3.18 4.73
CA ARG A 206 -9.29 4.18 5.11
C ARG A 206 -9.69 4.98 3.89
N ALA A 207 -10.93 5.48 3.85
CA ALA A 207 -11.35 6.35 2.76
C ALA A 207 -10.54 7.66 2.79
N LEU A 208 -9.89 7.98 1.66
CA LEU A 208 -9.36 9.30 1.39
C LEU A 208 -10.46 10.16 0.78
N ARG A 209 -10.75 11.29 1.40
CA ARG A 209 -11.69 12.29 0.89
C ARG A 209 -11.02 13.66 0.91
N LEU A 210 -11.11 14.39 -0.19
CA LEU A 210 -10.55 15.72 -0.36
C LEU A 210 -11.59 16.78 0.03
N SER A 211 -11.13 17.90 0.56
CA SER A 211 -12.02 19.02 0.91
C SER A 211 -12.70 19.57 -0.33
N ASN A 212 -14.03 19.70 -0.27
CA ASN A 212 -14.83 20.45 -1.24
C ASN A 212 -15.07 21.92 -0.81
N LYS A 213 -14.49 22.35 0.32
CA LYS A 213 -14.67 23.70 0.87
C LYS A 213 -13.55 24.63 0.42
N ASN A 214 -13.91 25.90 0.22
CA ASN A 214 -13.00 27.03 0.01
C ASN A 214 -12.07 26.85 -1.20
N LEU A 215 -12.57 26.18 -2.25
CA LEU A 215 -11.81 25.97 -3.49
C LEU A 215 -11.68 27.29 -4.23
N THR A 216 -10.44 27.78 -4.36
CA THR A 216 -10.19 29.01 -5.14
C THR A 216 -10.32 28.74 -6.64
N GLY A 217 -10.58 29.77 -7.45
CA GLY A 217 -10.65 29.59 -8.91
C GLY A 217 -9.39 29.03 -9.54
N ASN A 218 -8.23 29.42 -9.03
CA ASN A 218 -6.96 28.86 -9.46
C ASN A 218 -6.84 27.37 -9.08
N GLU A 219 -7.30 27.00 -7.88
CA GLU A 219 -7.28 25.61 -7.43
C GLU A 219 -8.24 24.73 -8.24
N LEU A 220 -9.43 25.23 -8.57
CA LEU A 220 -10.38 24.56 -9.45
C LEU A 220 -9.78 24.29 -10.83
N MET A 221 -9.03 25.24 -11.40
CA MET A 221 -8.34 25.06 -12.68
C MET A 221 -7.33 23.89 -12.64
N HIS A 222 -6.71 23.64 -11.50
CA HIS A 222 -5.82 22.49 -11.32
C HIS A 222 -6.56 21.19 -11.01
N ILE A 223 -7.73 21.25 -10.37
CA ILE A 223 -8.54 20.07 -10.03
C ILE A 223 -9.35 19.56 -11.24
N LEU A 224 -9.84 20.43 -12.12
CA LEU A 224 -10.72 20.03 -13.24
C LEU A 224 -9.96 19.15 -14.27
N PRO A 225 -10.37 17.89 -14.53
CA PRO A 225 -9.61 16.91 -15.32
C PRO A 225 -9.36 17.30 -16.79
N ALA A 226 -10.10 18.27 -17.33
CA ALA A 226 -9.97 18.72 -18.71
C ALA A 226 -9.29 20.09 -18.82
N LYS A 227 -8.52 20.30 -19.90
CA LYS A 227 -8.04 21.63 -20.28
C LYS A 227 -9.23 22.50 -20.70
N LEU A 228 -9.40 23.62 -20.01
CA LEU A 228 -10.48 24.56 -20.29
C LEU A 228 -10.10 25.53 -21.42
N SER A 229 -11.06 25.86 -22.29
CA SER A 229 -10.92 26.94 -23.27
C SER A 229 -10.94 28.31 -22.60
N GLY A 230 -10.42 29.36 -23.25
CA GLY A 230 -10.47 30.72 -22.70
C GLY A 230 -11.89 31.19 -22.32
N SER A 231 -12.92 30.76 -23.07
CA SER A 231 -14.32 31.04 -22.75
C SER A 231 -14.81 30.30 -21.49
N GLN A 232 -14.43 29.04 -21.31
CA GLN A 232 -14.73 28.25 -20.11
C GLN A 232 -14.01 28.81 -18.88
N ILE A 233 -12.77 29.26 -19.05
CA ILE A 233 -12.00 29.93 -18.00
C ILE A 233 -12.71 31.22 -17.57
N GLY A 234 -13.10 32.06 -18.54
CA GLY A 234 -13.84 33.29 -18.25
C GLY A 234 -15.15 33.04 -17.51
N LEU A 235 -15.91 32.00 -17.89
CA LEU A 235 -17.14 31.59 -17.18
C LEU A 235 -16.87 31.07 -15.79
N LEU A 236 -15.84 30.25 -15.61
CA LEU A 236 -15.46 29.75 -14.29
C LEU A 236 -15.09 30.92 -13.37
N TYR A 237 -14.30 31.88 -13.85
CA TYR A 237 -14.00 33.10 -13.08
C TYR A 237 -15.26 33.93 -12.79
N SER A 238 -16.15 34.12 -13.77
CA SER A 238 -17.44 34.83 -13.58
C SER A 238 -18.26 34.18 -12.47
N ALA A 239 -18.46 32.86 -12.54
CA ALA A 239 -19.20 32.09 -11.55
C ALA A 239 -18.58 32.14 -10.15
N LEU A 240 -17.28 32.42 -10.06
CA LEU A 240 -16.53 32.57 -8.80
C LEU A 240 -16.45 34.04 -8.32
N SER A 241 -16.74 35.03 -9.17
CA SER A 241 -16.48 36.46 -8.92
C SER A 241 -17.44 37.14 -7.93
N GLY A 242 -18.19 36.37 -7.13
CA GLY A 242 -19.10 36.88 -6.10
C GLY A 242 -18.96 36.23 -4.73
N ASN A 243 -18.20 35.14 -4.60
CA ASN A 243 -17.99 34.42 -3.34
C ASN A 243 -16.56 33.88 -3.30
N SER A 244 -15.78 34.26 -2.28
CA SER A 244 -14.39 33.82 -2.09
C SER A 244 -14.26 32.35 -1.71
N GLU A 245 -15.36 31.71 -1.31
CA GLU A 245 -15.44 30.31 -0.88
C GLU A 245 -16.71 29.68 -1.46
N LEU A 246 -16.57 28.86 -2.49
CA LEU A 246 -17.68 28.14 -3.12
C LEU A 246 -17.44 26.63 -3.05
N ASP A 247 -18.47 25.88 -2.66
CA ASP A 247 -18.47 24.43 -2.82
C ASP A 247 -18.87 24.03 -4.27
N LEU A 248 -18.69 22.75 -4.63
CA LEU A 248 -19.00 22.26 -5.98
C LEU A 248 -20.49 22.37 -6.35
N ASP A 249 -21.39 22.37 -5.35
CA ASP A 249 -22.83 22.48 -5.57
C ASP A 249 -23.24 23.92 -5.91
N GLN A 250 -22.74 24.86 -5.14
CA GLN A 250 -22.90 26.30 -5.37
C GLN A 250 -22.26 26.72 -6.69
N LEU A 251 -21.08 26.19 -7.03
CA LEU A 251 -20.46 26.43 -8.33
C LEU A 251 -21.35 25.93 -9.48
N THR A 252 -21.96 24.77 -9.33
CA THR A 252 -22.89 24.22 -10.34
C THR A 252 -24.11 25.13 -10.49
N MET A 253 -24.67 25.63 -9.38
CA MET A 253 -25.79 26.58 -9.40
C MET A 253 -25.42 27.91 -10.09
N SER A 254 -24.27 28.49 -9.76
CA SER A 254 -23.77 29.72 -10.39
C SER A 254 -23.56 29.53 -11.89
N LEU A 255 -22.97 28.42 -12.31
CA LEU A 255 -22.79 28.11 -13.73
C LEU A 255 -24.11 27.89 -14.45
N GLN A 256 -25.14 27.32 -13.81
CA GLN A 256 -26.45 27.16 -14.42
C GLN A 256 -27.13 28.51 -14.74
N ALA A 257 -26.88 29.53 -13.92
CA ALA A 257 -27.41 30.88 -14.08
C ALA A 257 -26.77 31.67 -15.24
N GLU A 258 -25.57 31.29 -15.69
CA GLU A 258 -24.89 31.90 -16.83
C GLU A 258 -25.64 31.61 -18.15
N GLU A 259 -25.71 32.55 -19.09
CA GLU A 259 -26.41 32.33 -20.38
C GLU A 259 -25.56 31.57 -21.41
N ASN A 260 -24.24 31.51 -21.19
CA ASN A 260 -23.29 30.94 -22.16
C ASN A 260 -23.35 29.41 -22.21
N ASN A 261 -23.55 28.84 -23.41
CA ASN A 261 -23.62 27.39 -23.63
C ASN A 261 -22.35 26.62 -23.22
N ALA A 262 -21.18 27.27 -23.13
CA ALA A 262 -19.96 26.64 -22.63
C ALA A 262 -20.06 26.21 -21.15
N LYS A 263 -21.07 26.69 -20.41
CA LYS A 263 -21.39 26.25 -19.03
C LYS A 263 -21.62 24.75 -18.92
N TRP A 264 -22.24 24.12 -19.93
CA TRP A 264 -22.60 22.70 -19.87
C TRP A 264 -21.38 21.79 -19.80
N ALA A 265 -20.31 22.16 -20.51
CA ALA A 265 -19.05 21.42 -20.42
C ALA A 265 -18.47 21.47 -19.00
N LEU A 266 -18.49 22.65 -18.36
CA LEU A 266 -18.03 22.81 -16.97
C LEU A 266 -18.90 22.02 -15.99
N ILE A 267 -20.23 22.10 -16.14
CA ILE A 267 -21.19 21.35 -15.31
C ILE A 267 -20.93 19.84 -15.43
N HIS A 268 -20.76 19.30 -16.63
CA HIS A 268 -20.45 17.87 -16.81
C HIS A 268 -19.13 17.44 -16.19
N ILE A 269 -18.10 18.30 -16.23
CA ILE A 269 -16.82 18.03 -15.56
C ILE A 269 -17.01 18.01 -14.04
N ILE A 270 -17.77 18.96 -13.48
CA ILE A 270 -18.07 19.01 -12.04
C ILE A 270 -18.90 17.79 -11.62
N GLU A 271 -19.91 17.40 -12.40
CA GLU A 271 -20.70 16.19 -12.17
C GLU A 271 -19.83 14.93 -12.21
N TYR A 272 -18.88 14.84 -13.14
CA TYR A 272 -17.91 13.75 -13.18
C TYR A 272 -17.06 13.72 -11.91
N LEU A 273 -16.53 14.85 -11.45
CA LEU A 273 -15.77 14.93 -10.20
C LEU A 273 -16.60 14.50 -8.99
N LYS A 274 -17.88 14.86 -8.94
CA LYS A 274 -18.81 14.42 -7.88
C LYS A 274 -19.04 12.91 -7.93
N LYS A 275 -19.20 12.32 -9.11
CA LYS A 275 -19.36 10.86 -9.28
C LYS A 275 -18.15 10.06 -8.80
N LEU A 276 -16.94 10.63 -8.81
CA LEU A 276 -15.76 9.98 -8.26
C LEU A 276 -15.81 9.80 -6.74
N ASN A 277 -16.75 10.46 -6.03
CA ASN A 277 -16.86 10.45 -4.57
C ASN A 277 -15.54 10.83 -3.87
N LEU A 278 -14.69 11.60 -4.55
CA LEU A 278 -13.37 11.99 -4.06
C LEU A 278 -13.47 13.22 -3.15
N PHE A 279 -14.37 14.17 -3.46
CA PHE A 279 -14.57 15.42 -2.72
C PHE A 279 -15.77 15.31 -1.78
N SER A 280 -15.62 15.75 -0.53
CA SER A 280 -16.68 15.66 0.48
C SER A 280 -16.56 16.74 1.54
N GLU A 281 -17.68 17.12 2.18
CA GLU A 281 -17.65 17.95 3.38
C GLU A 281 -17.02 17.22 4.58
N SER A 282 -17.18 15.88 4.62
CA SER A 282 -16.52 15.01 5.58
C SER A 282 -15.19 14.51 5.00
N TYR A 283 -14.28 15.44 4.76
CA TYR A 283 -12.97 15.16 4.16
C TYR A 283 -11.96 14.66 5.21
N THR A 284 -10.91 13.98 4.73
CA THR A 284 -9.77 13.54 5.54
C THR A 284 -8.94 14.76 5.95
N LYS A 285 -8.79 15.00 7.26
CA LYS A 285 -8.05 16.17 7.73
C LYS A 285 -6.54 16.00 7.53
N VAL A 286 -5.83 17.11 7.29
CA VAL A 286 -4.36 17.11 7.16
C VAL A 286 -3.66 16.53 8.42
N ASN A 287 -4.23 16.75 9.61
CA ASN A 287 -3.73 16.19 10.88
C ASN A 287 -3.95 14.67 11.00
N GLU A 288 -4.86 14.10 10.20
CA GLU A 288 -4.99 12.64 10.12
C GLU A 288 -3.93 12.03 9.21
N LEU A 289 -3.53 12.76 8.17
CA LEU A 289 -2.47 12.36 7.24
C LEU A 289 -1.07 12.54 7.85
N VAL A 290 -0.86 13.59 8.65
CA VAL A 290 0.45 13.90 9.24
C VAL A 290 0.38 13.78 10.75
N GLN A 291 0.89 12.66 11.28
CA GLN A 291 0.92 12.35 12.71
C GLN A 291 2.32 11.94 13.14
N VAL A 292 2.76 12.43 14.30
CA VAL A 292 4.07 12.11 14.90
C VAL A 292 4.23 10.60 15.01
N GLY A 293 5.34 10.10 14.47
CA GLY A 293 5.70 8.70 14.45
C GLY A 293 4.79 7.80 13.61
N LYS A 294 3.98 8.34 12.71
CA LYS A 294 3.17 7.53 11.78
C LYS A 294 3.60 7.71 10.34
N CYS A 295 3.37 6.66 9.55
CA CYS A 295 3.47 6.66 8.10
C CYS A 295 2.06 6.55 7.53
N SER A 296 1.62 7.59 6.83
CA SER A 296 0.36 7.59 6.10
C SER A 296 0.64 7.27 4.63
N ILE A 297 0.11 6.16 4.15
CA ILE A 297 0.25 5.73 2.76
C ILE A 297 -1.02 6.13 2.03
N ILE A 298 -0.89 6.92 0.98
CA ILE A 298 -1.95 7.25 0.03
C ILE A 298 -1.83 6.26 -1.12
N ASN A 299 -2.59 5.17 -1.01
CA ASN A 299 -2.64 4.10 -1.99
C ASN A 299 -3.57 4.50 -3.16
N LEU A 300 -2.96 4.70 -4.32
CA LEU A 300 -3.61 5.07 -5.58
C LEU A 300 -3.75 3.88 -6.55
N ARG A 301 -3.53 2.66 -6.08
CA ARG A 301 -3.69 1.44 -6.88
C ARG A 301 -5.10 1.36 -7.46
N GLY A 302 -5.16 1.20 -8.78
CA GLY A 302 -6.41 1.08 -9.52
C GLY A 302 -7.12 2.41 -9.80
N ILE A 303 -6.53 3.55 -9.41
CA ILE A 303 -7.02 4.90 -9.74
C ILE A 303 -6.44 5.33 -11.10
N PRO A 304 -7.24 5.90 -12.03
CA PRO A 304 -6.74 6.44 -13.30
C PRO A 304 -5.70 7.56 -13.12
N SER A 305 -4.69 7.63 -13.98
CA SER A 305 -3.56 8.58 -13.85
C SER A 305 -4.00 10.04 -13.74
N GLU A 306 -4.96 10.47 -14.56
CA GLU A 306 -5.55 11.81 -14.53
C GLU A 306 -6.14 12.18 -13.15
N ILE A 307 -6.70 11.20 -12.44
CA ILE A 307 -7.27 11.38 -11.09
C ILE A 307 -6.15 11.34 -10.05
N GLN A 308 -5.14 10.49 -10.23
CA GLN A 308 -3.96 10.48 -9.36
C GLN A 308 -3.27 11.85 -9.34
N GLU A 309 -3.08 12.49 -10.50
CA GLU A 309 -2.50 13.83 -10.60
C GLU A 309 -3.28 14.87 -9.78
N ILE A 310 -4.61 14.81 -9.82
CA ILE A 310 -5.49 15.71 -9.05
C ILE A 310 -5.33 15.45 -7.55
N ILE A 311 -5.31 14.17 -7.14
CA ILE A 311 -5.15 13.79 -5.73
C ILE A 311 -3.80 14.27 -5.21
N VAL A 312 -2.72 14.02 -5.95
CA VAL A 312 -1.37 14.44 -5.57
C VAL A 312 -1.30 15.97 -5.48
N TYR A 313 -1.82 16.69 -6.48
CA TYR A 313 -1.89 18.15 -6.44
C TYR A 313 -2.59 18.65 -5.17
N LYS A 314 -3.80 18.17 -4.89
CA LYS A 314 -4.63 18.67 -3.80
C LYS A 314 -4.06 18.30 -2.43
N VAL A 315 -3.68 17.04 -2.23
CA VAL A 315 -3.07 16.59 -0.97
C VAL A 315 -1.78 17.34 -0.68
N VAL A 316 -0.87 17.44 -1.66
CA VAL A 316 0.41 18.11 -1.43
C VAL A 316 0.21 19.60 -1.20
N SER A 317 -0.72 20.24 -1.90
CA SER A 317 -1.06 21.66 -1.69
C SER A 317 -1.60 21.90 -0.27
N ASP A 318 -2.55 21.07 0.18
CA ASP A 318 -3.15 21.19 1.52
C ASP A 318 -2.12 20.96 2.62
N LEU A 319 -1.31 19.89 2.49
CA LEU A 319 -0.24 19.61 3.44
C LEU A 319 0.82 20.71 3.47
N PHE A 320 1.19 21.25 2.32
CA PHE A 320 2.19 22.31 2.26
C PHE A 320 1.68 23.61 2.88
N ASN A 321 0.45 24.01 2.59
CA ASN A 321 -0.19 25.19 3.18
C ASN A 321 -0.37 25.04 4.69
N ALA A 322 -0.92 23.91 5.16
CA ALA A 322 -1.06 23.61 6.58
C ALA A 322 0.31 23.65 7.29
N ARG A 323 1.36 23.17 6.62
CA ARG A 323 2.72 23.23 7.17
C ARG A 323 3.23 24.67 7.24
N LYS A 324 3.03 25.51 6.21
CA LYS A 324 3.41 26.94 6.22
C LYS A 324 2.72 27.70 7.36
N ASN A 325 1.48 27.33 7.67
CA ASN A 325 0.69 27.92 8.77
C ASN A 325 1.01 27.34 10.16
N GLY A 326 1.84 26.30 10.24
CA GLY A 326 2.17 25.65 11.51
C GLY A 326 1.08 24.74 12.09
N GLU A 327 0.09 24.35 11.28
CA GLU A 327 -1.04 23.50 11.69
C GLU A 327 -0.65 22.03 11.85
N ILE A 328 0.38 21.59 11.13
CA ILE A 328 0.94 20.23 11.16
C ILE A 328 2.44 20.24 11.45
N PRO A 329 2.99 19.17 12.06
CA PRO A 329 4.43 19.08 12.33
C PRO A 329 5.25 18.94 11.03
N PRO A 330 6.58 19.18 11.09
CA PRO A 330 7.52 18.78 10.03
C PRO A 330 7.34 17.31 9.65
N PHE A 331 7.40 17.02 8.35
CA PHE A 331 7.17 15.67 7.85
C PHE A 331 7.99 15.39 6.58
N PHE A 332 8.11 14.10 6.26
CA PHE A 332 8.74 13.63 5.04
C PHE A 332 7.67 13.19 4.03
N LEU A 333 7.68 13.80 2.85
CA LEU A 333 6.83 13.41 1.74
C LEU A 333 7.60 12.44 0.83
N VAL A 334 7.00 11.30 0.50
CA VAL A 334 7.59 10.30 -0.40
C VAL A 334 6.72 10.20 -1.64
N LEU A 335 7.29 10.53 -2.80
CA LEU A 335 6.62 10.53 -4.09
C LEU A 335 7.15 9.38 -4.94
N GLU A 336 6.42 8.26 -4.94
CA GLU A 336 6.74 7.11 -5.79
C GLU A 336 6.31 7.35 -7.24
N GLU A 337 7.02 6.75 -8.20
CA GLU A 337 6.79 6.95 -9.64
C GLU A 337 6.69 8.43 -10.05
N ALA A 338 7.57 9.27 -9.50
CA ALA A 338 7.46 10.73 -9.58
C ALA A 338 7.36 11.30 -11.00
N HIS A 339 7.81 10.57 -12.02
CA HIS A 339 7.66 10.99 -13.43
C HIS A 339 6.18 11.09 -13.88
N ASN A 340 5.24 10.48 -13.16
CA ASN A 340 3.81 10.65 -13.41
C ASN A 340 3.26 11.98 -12.86
N TYR A 341 3.93 12.60 -11.90
CA TYR A 341 3.40 13.75 -11.15
C TYR A 341 4.22 15.02 -11.34
N CYS A 342 5.48 14.90 -11.74
CA CYS A 342 6.33 16.01 -12.12
C CYS A 342 7.23 15.64 -13.31
N PRO A 343 6.64 15.34 -14.48
CA PRO A 343 7.40 15.09 -15.69
C PRO A 343 8.16 16.33 -16.14
N GLU A 344 9.30 16.11 -16.80
CA GLU A 344 10.00 17.15 -17.54
C GLU A 344 9.10 17.66 -18.68
N ARG A 345 9.16 18.97 -18.96
CA ARG A 345 8.19 19.64 -19.85
C ARG A 345 8.09 19.02 -21.24
N SER A 346 9.17 18.44 -21.73
CA SER A 346 9.21 17.74 -23.02
C SER A 346 8.36 16.45 -23.06
N PHE A 347 8.03 15.87 -21.90
CA PHE A 347 7.20 14.67 -21.77
C PHE A 347 5.75 14.97 -21.38
N GLY A 348 5.44 16.25 -21.13
CA GLY A 348 4.11 16.71 -20.74
C GLY A 348 4.19 17.65 -19.54
N GLU A 349 3.08 18.33 -19.29
CA GLU A 349 2.88 19.10 -18.07
C GLU A 349 1.61 18.59 -17.39
N VAL A 350 1.73 18.22 -16.13
CA VAL A 350 0.63 17.72 -15.29
C VAL A 350 0.35 18.70 -14.16
N LYS A 351 -0.83 18.58 -13.56
CA LYS A 351 -1.35 19.55 -12.59
C LYS A 351 -0.50 19.67 -11.33
N SER A 352 0.06 18.55 -10.85
CA SER A 352 0.90 18.51 -9.67
C SER A 352 2.30 19.10 -9.86
N SER A 353 2.77 19.32 -11.10
CA SER A 353 4.14 19.80 -11.36
C SER A 353 4.45 21.15 -10.70
N ALA A 354 3.49 22.08 -10.67
CA ALA A 354 3.69 23.41 -10.12
C ALA A 354 3.90 23.37 -8.59
N ILE A 355 3.02 22.68 -7.87
CA ILE A 355 3.11 22.57 -6.40
C ILE A 355 4.36 21.78 -5.98
N LEU A 356 4.71 20.71 -6.69
CA LEU A 356 5.90 19.91 -6.39
C LEU A 356 7.19 20.72 -6.58
N ARG A 357 7.28 21.55 -7.63
CA ARG A 357 8.39 22.51 -7.81
C ARG A 357 8.46 23.51 -6.66
N GLN A 358 7.32 23.99 -6.17
CA GLN A 358 7.28 24.90 -5.04
C GLN A 358 7.74 24.22 -3.74
N VAL A 359 7.32 22.97 -3.51
CA VAL A 359 7.73 22.18 -2.34
C VAL A 359 9.24 21.97 -2.30
N VAL A 360 9.90 21.67 -3.41
CA VAL A 360 11.38 21.55 -3.40
C VAL A 360 12.10 22.89 -3.26
N ALA A 361 11.52 23.99 -3.71
CA ALA A 361 12.13 25.31 -3.61
C ALA A 361 11.98 25.93 -2.20
N GLU A 362 10.85 25.71 -1.55
CA GLU A 362 10.48 26.37 -0.29
C GLU A 362 10.38 25.42 0.91
N GLY A 363 10.12 24.12 0.69
CA GLY A 363 9.78 23.14 1.72
C GLY A 363 10.80 23.06 2.85
N ARG A 364 12.09 23.19 2.51
CA ARG A 364 13.20 23.29 3.47
C ARG A 364 12.94 24.31 4.59
N LYS A 365 12.42 25.50 4.25
CA LYS A 365 12.18 26.59 5.22
C LYS A 365 11.14 26.21 6.27
N PHE A 366 10.27 25.27 5.92
CA PHE A 366 9.17 24.81 6.75
C PHE A 366 9.42 23.39 7.29
N GLY A 367 10.60 22.78 7.08
CA GLY A 367 10.84 21.40 7.53
C GLY A 367 9.96 20.37 6.80
N LEU A 368 9.66 20.61 5.53
CA LEU A 368 9.05 19.63 4.62
C LEU A 368 10.14 19.08 3.69
N GLY A 369 10.59 17.87 4.00
CA GLY A 369 11.49 17.11 3.13
C GLY A 369 10.71 16.29 2.11
N MET A 370 11.29 16.04 0.94
CA MET A 370 10.64 15.27 -0.11
C MET A 370 11.60 14.24 -0.70
N ALA A 371 11.15 12.99 -0.86
CA ALA A 371 11.81 11.96 -1.64
C ALA A 371 11.13 11.82 -3.00
N VAL A 372 11.92 11.93 -4.07
CA VAL A 372 11.50 11.76 -5.47
C VAL A 372 12.01 10.42 -5.94
N ILE A 373 11.10 9.46 -6.16
CA ILE A 373 11.46 8.09 -6.48
C ILE A 373 10.99 7.79 -7.91
N THR A 374 11.90 7.37 -8.78
CA THR A 374 11.57 7.08 -10.18
C THR A 374 12.51 6.07 -10.80
N GLN A 375 11.99 5.32 -11.76
CA GLN A 375 12.74 4.45 -12.66
C GLN A 375 13.08 5.07 -14.00
N ARG A 376 12.62 6.30 -14.23
CA ARG A 376 12.86 7.09 -15.45
C ARG A 376 13.36 8.49 -15.07
N PRO A 377 14.59 8.64 -14.54
CA PRO A 377 15.13 9.96 -14.18
C PRO A 377 15.07 10.96 -15.34
N ALA A 378 15.30 10.54 -16.59
CA ALA A 378 15.24 11.43 -17.75
C ALA A 378 13.85 12.02 -18.02
N ARG A 379 12.79 11.43 -17.44
CA ARG A 379 11.41 11.90 -17.59
C ARG A 379 10.95 12.82 -16.47
N VAL A 380 11.72 12.99 -15.40
CA VAL A 380 11.35 13.87 -14.26
C VAL A 380 11.92 15.27 -14.49
N ASP A 381 11.18 16.29 -14.02
CA ASP A 381 11.60 17.69 -14.08
C ASP A 381 13.02 17.87 -13.48
N LYS A 382 13.94 18.38 -14.31
CA LYS A 382 15.35 18.58 -13.93
C LYS A 382 15.53 19.55 -12.77
N THR A 383 14.63 20.53 -12.63
CA THR A 383 14.65 21.49 -11.51
C THR A 383 14.35 20.78 -10.19
N ILE A 384 13.47 19.78 -10.20
CA ILE A 384 13.17 18.99 -9.01
C ILE A 384 14.34 18.08 -8.66
N LEU A 385 14.91 17.38 -9.65
CA LEU A 385 16.05 16.51 -9.42
C LEU A 385 17.30 17.27 -8.95
N SER A 386 17.57 18.46 -9.51
CA SER A 386 18.74 19.26 -9.10
C SER A 386 18.63 19.85 -7.69
N GLN A 387 17.42 19.97 -7.14
CA GLN A 387 17.19 20.38 -5.76
C GLN A 387 17.30 19.22 -4.76
N CYS A 388 17.37 17.97 -5.24
CA CYS A 388 17.63 16.80 -4.40
C CYS A 388 19.13 16.71 -4.10
N THR A 389 19.53 17.20 -2.92
CA THR A 389 20.95 17.22 -2.53
C THR A 389 21.49 15.80 -2.33
N THR A 390 20.72 14.93 -1.69
CA THR A 390 21.09 13.52 -1.57
C THR A 390 20.47 12.73 -2.72
N GLN A 391 21.27 11.88 -3.36
CA GLN A 391 20.78 11.00 -4.42
C GLN A 391 21.22 9.57 -4.15
N ALA A 392 20.26 8.64 -4.18
CA ALA A 392 20.50 7.21 -4.13
C ALA A 392 20.26 6.62 -5.52
N ILE A 393 21.36 6.26 -6.19
CA ILE A 393 21.36 5.76 -7.56
C ILE A 393 21.64 4.25 -7.50
N LEU A 394 20.62 3.46 -7.76
CA LEU A 394 20.75 2.00 -7.91
C LEU A 394 21.08 1.68 -9.37
N LYS A 395 21.09 0.38 -9.71
CA LYS A 395 21.37 -0.07 -11.07
C LYS A 395 20.49 0.63 -12.10
N ILE A 396 21.10 1.28 -13.10
CA ILE A 396 20.43 1.90 -14.25
C ILE A 396 21.20 1.51 -15.51
N THR A 397 20.47 1.06 -16.53
CA THR A 397 21.07 0.56 -17.77
C THR A 397 20.71 1.39 -19.00
N ASN A 398 19.77 2.33 -18.88
CA ASN A 398 19.34 3.14 -20.02
C ASN A 398 20.28 4.35 -20.19
N PRO A 399 20.89 4.55 -21.37
CA PRO A 399 21.83 5.66 -21.60
C PRO A 399 21.24 7.05 -21.40
N ASN A 400 19.97 7.27 -21.78
CA ASN A 400 19.32 8.57 -21.60
C ASN A 400 19.08 8.87 -20.11
N ASP A 401 18.70 7.86 -19.34
CA ASP A 401 18.52 7.96 -17.90
C ASP A 401 19.87 8.21 -17.19
N LEU A 402 20.93 7.53 -17.59
CA LEU A 402 22.30 7.76 -17.07
C LEU A 402 22.78 9.17 -17.36
N LYS A 403 22.66 9.64 -18.61
CA LYS A 403 23.05 10.99 -18.99
C LYS A 403 22.27 12.06 -18.20
N SER A 404 21.00 11.80 -17.90
CA SER A 404 20.21 12.69 -17.03
C SER A 404 20.78 12.77 -15.63
N ILE A 405 21.27 11.66 -15.07
CA ILE A 405 21.89 11.62 -13.74
C ILE A 405 23.22 12.37 -13.74
N SER A 406 24.10 12.08 -14.69
CA SER A 406 25.42 12.72 -14.79
C SER A 406 25.34 14.22 -14.99
N SER A 407 24.29 14.71 -15.67
CA SER A 407 24.05 16.16 -15.80
C SER A 407 23.43 16.80 -14.55
N SER A 408 22.84 16.01 -13.65
CA SER A 408 22.20 16.49 -12.42
C SER A 408 23.10 16.40 -11.18
N VAL A 409 24.21 15.66 -11.25
CA VAL A 409 25.10 15.39 -10.13
C VAL A 409 26.50 15.90 -10.44
N GLU A 410 26.99 16.80 -9.60
CA GLU A 410 28.39 17.23 -9.67
C GLU A 410 29.33 16.09 -9.25
N GLY A 411 30.41 15.89 -10.01
CA GLY A 411 31.45 14.91 -9.68
C GLY A 411 31.24 13.48 -10.18
N ILE A 412 30.22 13.21 -11.00
CA ILE A 412 30.11 11.92 -11.72
C ILE A 412 31.11 11.90 -12.88
N THR A 413 32.01 10.90 -12.88
CA THR A 413 32.96 10.64 -13.97
C THR A 413 32.42 9.56 -14.92
N ALA A 414 33.01 9.43 -16.12
CA ALA A 414 32.63 8.38 -17.08
C ALA A 414 32.85 6.96 -16.52
N GLU A 415 33.85 6.79 -15.65
CA GLU A 415 34.06 5.53 -14.92
C GLU A 415 32.88 5.27 -13.97
N THR A 416 32.43 6.29 -13.23
CA THR A 416 31.30 6.20 -12.31
C THR A 416 29.99 5.81 -13.04
N GLU A 417 29.75 6.37 -14.24
CA GLU A 417 28.62 5.95 -15.09
C GLU A 417 28.68 4.47 -15.45
N SER A 418 29.87 3.98 -15.80
CA SER A 418 30.10 2.58 -16.15
C SER A 418 29.85 1.66 -14.95
N GLU A 419 30.16 2.13 -13.73
CA GLU A 419 29.84 1.39 -12.50
C GLU A 419 28.33 1.32 -12.25
N ILE A 420 27.58 2.41 -12.43
CA ILE A 420 26.12 2.43 -12.23
C ILE A 420 25.43 1.37 -13.10
N ILE A 421 25.91 1.16 -14.33
CA ILE A 421 25.42 0.11 -15.24
C ILE A 421 25.67 -1.29 -14.66
N ASN A 422 26.83 -1.49 -14.05
CA ASN A 422 27.31 -2.79 -13.59
C ASN A 422 26.92 -3.10 -12.13
N LEU A 423 26.34 -2.15 -11.39
CA LEU A 423 25.92 -2.33 -10.00
C LEU A 423 25.13 -3.64 -9.78
N HIS A 424 25.43 -4.30 -8.66
CA HIS A 424 24.67 -5.46 -8.20
C HIS A 424 23.30 -5.02 -7.65
N ILE A 425 22.30 -5.90 -7.74
CA ILE A 425 21.01 -5.65 -7.09
C ILE A 425 21.23 -5.68 -5.57
N GLY A 426 20.71 -4.67 -4.87
CA GLY A 426 20.95 -4.51 -3.45
C GLY A 426 22.14 -3.60 -3.12
N THR A 427 22.83 -3.04 -4.11
CA THR A 427 23.82 -1.97 -3.93
C THR A 427 23.29 -0.66 -4.51
N ALA A 428 23.60 0.46 -3.86
CA ALA A 428 23.31 1.81 -4.35
C ALA A 428 24.55 2.69 -4.29
N MET A 429 24.71 3.57 -5.27
CA MET A 429 25.61 4.70 -5.17
C MET A 429 24.89 5.87 -4.47
N ILE A 430 25.43 6.33 -3.35
CA ILE A 430 24.89 7.41 -2.55
C ILE A 430 25.75 8.67 -2.76
N VAL A 431 25.10 9.76 -3.17
CA VAL A 431 25.74 11.06 -3.40
C VAL A 431 25.15 12.10 -2.45
N GLY A 432 25.96 13.08 -2.04
CA GLY A 432 25.54 14.21 -1.20
C GLY A 432 25.55 13.93 0.31
N VAL A 433 26.11 12.79 0.73
CA VAL A 433 26.26 12.40 2.15
C VAL A 433 27.70 12.57 2.62
N ALA A 434 28.64 12.16 1.78
CA ALA A 434 30.06 12.44 1.92
C ALA A 434 30.52 13.38 0.81
N ASP A 435 31.77 13.85 0.91
CA ASP A 435 32.43 14.68 -0.12
C ASP A 435 32.58 13.96 -1.48
N MET A 436 32.37 12.63 -1.50
CA MET A 436 32.47 11.79 -2.69
C MET A 436 31.34 10.75 -2.74
N PRO A 437 31.01 10.22 -3.94
CA PRO A 437 30.04 9.13 -4.07
C PRO A 437 30.46 7.88 -3.30
N LEU A 438 29.51 7.25 -2.62
CA LEU A 438 29.73 6.03 -1.85
C LEU A 438 28.95 4.88 -2.45
N PHE A 439 29.59 3.74 -2.67
CA PHE A 439 28.90 2.50 -3.02
C PHE A 439 28.51 1.77 -1.74
N VAL A 440 27.22 1.56 -1.54
CA VAL A 440 26.65 1.05 -0.30
C VAL A 440 25.83 -0.19 -0.60
N GLN A 441 26.20 -1.30 0.02
CA GLN A 441 25.37 -2.50 0.06
C GLN A 441 24.22 -2.28 1.05
N ILE A 442 23.00 -2.25 0.53
CA ILE A 442 21.79 -1.94 1.28
C ILE A 442 21.49 -3.08 2.26
N ARG A 443 21.27 -2.71 3.52
CA ARG A 443 20.94 -3.68 4.58
C ARG A 443 19.59 -4.35 4.32
N PRO A 444 19.35 -5.57 4.82
CA PRO A 444 18.03 -6.17 4.77
C PRO A 444 16.99 -5.35 5.54
N ARG A 445 15.73 -5.36 5.06
CA ARG A 445 14.59 -4.70 5.72
C ARG A 445 14.24 -5.38 7.03
N LYS A 446 13.96 -4.59 8.07
CA LYS A 446 13.37 -5.03 9.35
C LYS A 446 11.93 -5.53 9.15
N THR A 447 11.25 -4.93 8.18
CA THR A 447 9.85 -5.19 7.81
C THR A 447 9.71 -6.16 6.64
N LYS A 448 8.51 -6.71 6.45
CA LYS A 448 8.18 -7.54 5.29
C LYS A 448 8.33 -6.75 3.98
N HIS A 449 8.74 -7.43 2.92
CA HIS A 449 8.85 -6.85 1.58
C HIS A 449 7.58 -7.13 0.76
N GLY A 450 7.00 -6.09 0.13
CA GLY A 450 5.74 -6.17 -0.62
C GLY A 450 5.87 -6.32 -2.14
N GLY A 451 7.09 -6.37 -2.67
CA GLY A 451 7.36 -6.38 -4.11
C GLY A 451 7.88 -7.71 -4.65
N GLU A 452 7.59 -8.85 -4.00
CA GLU A 452 7.95 -10.15 -4.59
C GLU A 452 7.19 -10.35 -5.90
N THR A 453 7.93 -10.59 -6.99
CA THR A 453 7.36 -10.95 -8.29
C THR A 453 6.42 -12.13 -8.08
N LEU A 454 5.15 -11.97 -8.47
CA LEU A 454 4.20 -13.08 -8.54
C LEU A 454 4.87 -14.23 -9.29
N ASP A 455 4.99 -15.39 -8.64
CA ASP A 455 5.41 -16.60 -9.34
C ASP A 455 4.26 -17.05 -10.24
N ILE A 456 4.23 -16.49 -11.45
CA ILE A 456 3.19 -16.76 -12.45
C ILE A 456 3.16 -18.26 -12.75
N ILE A 457 4.34 -18.89 -12.87
CA ILE A 457 4.45 -20.31 -13.20
C ILE A 457 3.97 -21.16 -12.03
N GLY A 458 4.39 -20.89 -10.80
CA GLY A 458 3.87 -21.56 -9.60
C GLY A 458 2.37 -21.34 -9.38
N THR A 459 1.85 -20.16 -9.75
CA THR A 459 0.42 -19.84 -9.71
C THR A 459 -0.37 -20.72 -10.69
N PHE A 460 0.19 -21.06 -11.85
CA PHE A 460 -0.45 -21.94 -12.84
C PHE A 460 -0.06 -23.41 -12.74
N ALA A 461 1.03 -23.76 -12.05
CA ALA A 461 1.53 -25.13 -11.92
C ALA A 461 0.57 -26.06 -11.15
N GLY A 462 -0.33 -25.50 -10.34
CA GLY A 462 -1.38 -26.23 -9.63
C GLY A 462 -2.73 -26.28 -10.37
N THR A 463 -2.86 -25.55 -11.47
CA THR A 463 -4.10 -25.46 -12.25
C THR A 463 -4.15 -26.67 -13.18
N LYS A 464 -4.94 -27.69 -12.81
CA LYS A 464 -5.29 -28.74 -13.76
C LYS A 464 -5.99 -28.09 -14.94
N VAL A 465 -5.39 -28.20 -16.13
CA VAL A 465 -6.10 -27.96 -17.37
C VAL A 465 -7.12 -29.10 -17.47
N ASP A 466 -8.41 -28.79 -17.48
CA ASP A 466 -9.44 -29.80 -17.72
C ASP A 466 -9.28 -30.31 -19.16
N GLU A 467 -8.56 -31.43 -19.31
CA GLU A 467 -8.37 -32.14 -20.58
C GLU A 467 -9.65 -32.86 -21.06
N GLU A 468 -10.76 -32.78 -20.31
CA GLU A 468 -12.05 -33.40 -20.67
C GLU A 468 -12.76 -32.78 -21.89
N LYS A 469 -12.10 -31.93 -22.67
CA LYS A 469 -12.54 -31.53 -24.03
C LYS A 469 -11.65 -31.98 -25.17
N THR A 470 -10.61 -32.78 -24.92
CA THR A 470 -9.79 -33.36 -25.99
C THR A 470 -9.60 -34.85 -25.71
N GLY A 471 -10.48 -35.67 -26.29
CA GLY A 471 -10.39 -37.12 -26.18
C GLY A 471 -9.08 -37.64 -26.78
N LEU A 472 -8.27 -38.30 -25.96
CA LEU A 472 -7.37 -39.39 -26.35
C LEU A 472 -6.85 -40.07 -25.07
N ALA A 473 -7.38 -41.26 -24.82
CA ALA A 473 -6.99 -42.13 -23.73
C ALA A 473 -5.63 -42.80 -23.99
N SER A 474 -4.86 -43.06 -22.93
CA SER A 474 -4.30 -44.37 -22.55
C SER A 474 -2.94 -44.26 -21.84
N TYR A 475 -2.73 -45.18 -20.89
CA TYR A 475 -1.55 -45.46 -20.06
C TYR A 475 -1.48 -44.87 -18.64
N MET A 476 -1.95 -45.69 -17.69
CA MET A 476 -1.42 -45.87 -16.32
C MET A 476 -0.58 -47.17 -16.32
N PRO A 477 0.41 -47.43 -15.41
CA PRO A 477 0.21 -47.57 -13.95
C PRO A 477 1.34 -47.02 -13.04
N GLU A 478 0.98 -46.53 -11.84
CA GLU A 478 1.34 -47.04 -10.49
C GLU A 478 2.80 -46.76 -10.06
N ASP A 479 3.05 -45.87 -9.10
CA ASP A 479 2.90 -46.18 -7.67
C ASP A 479 3.23 -45.01 -6.71
N GLU A 480 2.65 -45.18 -5.53
CA GLU A 480 2.52 -44.38 -4.32
C GLU A 480 3.73 -43.59 -3.78
N GLY A 481 3.43 -42.42 -3.19
CA GLY A 481 4.31 -41.79 -2.20
C GLY A 481 4.07 -40.30 -1.95
N LEU A 482 3.32 -39.98 -0.88
CA LEU A 482 3.27 -38.69 -0.16
C LEU A 482 2.47 -37.53 -0.81
N ILE A 483 1.18 -37.46 -0.48
CA ILE A 483 0.43 -36.19 -0.49
C ILE A 483 -0.02 -35.90 0.94
N LYS A 484 0.62 -34.93 1.59
CA LYS A 484 0.04 -34.19 2.71
C LYS A 484 0.15 -32.69 2.44
N ASN A 485 -1.02 -32.06 2.55
CA ASN A 485 -1.27 -30.63 2.71
C ASN A 485 -1.29 -29.77 1.43
N LYS A 486 -2.35 -29.95 0.64
CA LYS A 486 -2.80 -28.97 -0.35
C LYS A 486 -3.60 -27.89 0.39
N LYS A 487 -3.11 -26.64 0.45
CA LYS A 487 -3.90 -25.49 0.89
C LYS A 487 -5.02 -25.26 -0.11
N GLU A 488 -6.26 -25.45 0.30
CA GLU A 488 -7.43 -25.18 -0.53
C GLU A 488 -7.84 -23.71 -0.36
N VAL A 489 -8.07 -23.01 -1.48
CA VAL A 489 -8.56 -21.62 -1.44
C VAL A 489 -10.07 -21.66 -1.27
N ILE A 490 -10.54 -21.26 -0.09
CA ILE A 490 -11.94 -21.35 0.30
C ILE A 490 -12.43 -19.96 0.70
N ASN A 491 -13.65 -19.60 0.29
CA ASN A 491 -14.32 -18.38 0.74
C ASN A 491 -14.80 -18.58 2.18
N ILE A 492 -14.26 -17.82 3.13
CA ILE A 492 -14.49 -18.01 4.57
C ILE A 492 -14.94 -16.72 5.24
N ILE A 493 -15.62 -16.86 6.38
CA ILE A 493 -15.80 -15.79 7.37
C ILE A 493 -14.91 -16.14 8.56
N LYS A 494 -13.91 -15.30 8.84
CA LYS A 494 -12.96 -15.52 9.93
C LYS A 494 -13.55 -15.11 11.28
N PRO A 495 -13.35 -15.90 12.35
CA PRO A 495 -13.60 -15.43 13.70
C PRO A 495 -12.59 -14.33 14.07
N LYS A 496 -12.97 -13.45 14.99
CA LYS A 496 -12.06 -12.40 15.51
C LYS A 496 -10.87 -12.97 16.28
N VAL A 497 -11.07 -14.12 16.93
CA VAL A 497 -10.06 -14.79 17.75
C VAL A 497 -9.43 -15.90 16.92
N SER A 498 -8.12 -15.83 16.70
CA SER A 498 -7.36 -16.83 15.93
C SER A 498 -7.04 -18.09 16.76
N LYS A 499 -6.53 -19.14 16.12
CA LYS A 499 -6.02 -20.33 16.83
C LYS A 499 -4.91 -19.97 17.82
N GLU A 500 -4.06 -19.03 17.45
CA GLU A 500 -2.95 -18.53 18.27
C GLU A 500 -3.49 -17.77 19.49
N ASP A 501 -4.54 -16.96 19.31
CA ASP A 501 -5.19 -16.26 20.43
C ASP A 501 -5.84 -17.25 21.40
N ILE A 502 -6.49 -18.31 20.92
CA ILE A 502 -7.05 -19.36 21.80
C ILE A 502 -5.96 -20.04 22.62
N LYS A 503 -4.77 -20.28 22.05
CA LYS A 503 -3.63 -20.85 22.78
C LYS A 503 -3.08 -19.91 23.86
N LEU A 504 -3.24 -18.60 23.67
CA LEU A 504 -2.76 -17.57 24.61
C LEU A 504 -3.80 -17.21 25.69
N LEU A 505 -5.10 -17.38 25.40
CA LEU A 505 -6.20 -16.95 26.25
C LEU A 505 -6.70 -18.03 27.24
N VAL A 506 -6.19 -19.27 27.15
CA VAL A 506 -6.67 -20.38 27.98
C VAL A 506 -5.59 -20.87 28.96
N ASP A 507 -5.93 -20.84 30.25
CA ASP A 507 -5.05 -21.30 31.35
C ASP A 507 -4.95 -22.83 31.49
N LYS A 508 -5.76 -23.59 30.74
CA LYS A 508 -5.75 -25.07 30.74
C LYS A 508 -5.00 -25.62 29.53
N PRO A 509 -4.20 -26.69 29.68
CA PRO A 509 -3.49 -27.30 28.57
C PRO A 509 -4.49 -27.80 27.52
N ILE A 510 -4.36 -27.34 26.28
CA ILE A 510 -5.20 -27.76 25.16
C ILE A 510 -4.68 -29.10 24.65
N LYS A 511 -5.54 -30.13 24.67
CA LYS A 511 -5.25 -31.49 24.19
C LYS A 511 -5.39 -31.58 22.67
N SER A 512 -6.42 -30.95 22.09
CA SER A 512 -6.59 -30.86 20.64
C SER A 512 -7.28 -29.54 20.23
N LEU A 513 -6.89 -28.98 19.08
CA LEU A 513 -7.44 -27.73 18.52
C LEU A 513 -7.69 -27.89 17.02
N LYS A 514 -8.92 -28.24 16.65
CA LYS A 514 -9.32 -28.51 15.27
C LYS A 514 -10.00 -27.31 14.62
N THR A 515 -9.77 -27.12 13.32
CA THR A 515 -10.45 -26.17 12.44
C THR A 515 -11.60 -26.88 11.76
N LEU A 516 -12.81 -26.44 12.04
CA LEU A 516 -14.03 -26.90 11.40
C LEU A 516 -14.52 -25.85 10.42
N LEU A 517 -14.85 -26.26 9.20
CA LEU A 517 -15.52 -25.43 8.21
C LEU A 517 -17.02 -25.74 8.21
N VAL A 518 -17.84 -24.78 8.64
CA VAL A 518 -19.30 -24.89 8.64
C VAL A 518 -19.85 -24.28 7.35
N PRO A 519 -20.60 -25.02 6.52
CA PRO A 519 -21.09 -24.51 5.24
C PRO A 519 -22.14 -23.41 5.46
N CYS A 520 -21.90 -22.25 4.88
CA CYS A 520 -22.75 -21.07 5.02
C CYS A 520 -23.01 -20.37 3.68
N VAL A 521 -24.03 -19.52 3.65
CA VAL A 521 -24.29 -18.64 2.50
C VAL A 521 -24.53 -17.24 3.01
N LEU A 522 -23.75 -16.29 2.49
CA LEU A 522 -23.94 -14.87 2.77
C LEU A 522 -24.90 -14.30 1.73
N LEU A 523 -26.06 -13.85 2.19
CA LEU A 523 -27.12 -13.26 1.37
C LEU A 523 -27.05 -11.74 1.46
N ASN A 524 -27.15 -11.07 0.30
CA ASN A 524 -27.35 -9.63 0.23
C ASN A 524 -28.85 -9.36 0.14
N CYS A 525 -29.39 -8.68 1.15
CA CYS A 525 -30.80 -8.38 1.27
C CYS A 525 -31.04 -6.88 1.16
N LYS A 526 -32.20 -6.50 0.60
CA LYS A 526 -32.66 -5.12 0.48
C LYS A 526 -34.08 -5.02 1.03
N GLU A 527 -34.33 -3.95 1.77
CA GLU A 527 -35.66 -3.62 2.30
C GLU A 527 -35.83 -2.10 2.28
N GLY A 528 -36.52 -1.59 1.26
CA GLY A 528 -36.60 -0.16 0.95
C GLY A 528 -35.25 0.40 0.48
N ASN A 529 -34.77 1.47 1.11
CA ASN A 529 -33.45 2.07 0.84
C ASN A 529 -32.30 1.43 1.65
N PHE A 530 -32.58 0.45 2.51
CA PHE A 530 -31.58 -0.18 3.37
C PHE A 530 -31.13 -1.52 2.78
N THR A 531 -29.82 -1.72 2.74
CA THR A 531 -29.17 -3.01 2.39
C THR A 531 -28.52 -3.61 3.62
N TYR A 532 -28.63 -4.92 3.78
CA TYR A 532 -28.05 -5.67 4.90
C TYR A 532 -27.71 -7.09 4.43
N ASN A 533 -26.77 -7.75 5.10
CA ASN A 533 -26.44 -9.14 4.76
C ASN A 533 -26.99 -10.10 5.81
N LEU A 534 -27.41 -11.29 5.39
CA LEU A 534 -27.78 -12.39 6.29
C LEU A 534 -26.82 -13.56 6.07
N LEU A 535 -26.34 -14.15 7.16
CA LEU A 535 -25.51 -15.35 7.08
C LEU A 535 -26.36 -16.58 7.42
N LEU A 536 -26.53 -17.47 6.45
CA LEU A 536 -27.27 -18.72 6.62
C LEU A 536 -26.32 -19.88 6.90
N ASN A 537 -26.63 -20.70 7.89
CA ASN A 537 -25.94 -21.95 8.15
C ASN A 537 -26.69 -23.12 7.48
N LEU A 538 -26.03 -23.79 6.52
CA LEU A 538 -26.61 -24.87 5.74
C LEU A 538 -26.56 -26.24 6.45
N GLU A 539 -25.83 -26.35 7.55
CA GLU A 539 -25.78 -27.56 8.39
C GLU A 539 -27.05 -27.67 9.26
N ASN A 540 -27.56 -26.56 9.78
CA ASN A 540 -28.68 -26.56 10.74
C ASN A 540 -29.89 -25.69 10.33
N GLY A 541 -29.78 -24.95 9.22
CA GLY A 541 -30.86 -24.10 8.71
C GLY A 541 -31.09 -22.81 9.51
N HIS A 542 -30.11 -22.38 10.30
CA HIS A 542 -30.20 -21.16 11.11
C HIS A 542 -29.80 -19.91 10.32
N VAL A 543 -30.41 -18.78 10.68
CA VAL A 543 -29.81 -17.46 10.42
C VAL A 543 -28.83 -17.19 11.56
N VAL A 544 -27.54 -17.09 11.21
CA VAL A 544 -26.46 -16.88 12.17
C VAL A 544 -26.57 -15.47 12.73
N LYS A 545 -26.68 -15.38 14.06
CA LYS A 545 -26.75 -14.12 14.80
C LYS A 545 -25.41 -13.80 15.45
N ASP A 546 -24.76 -14.84 15.97
CA ASP A 546 -23.42 -14.79 16.55
C ASP A 546 -22.52 -15.69 15.71
N TYR A 547 -21.77 -15.07 14.80
CA TYR A 547 -20.84 -15.78 13.93
C TYR A 547 -19.60 -16.29 14.69
N GLU A 548 -19.25 -15.71 15.84
CA GLU A 548 -18.11 -16.18 16.64
C GLU A 548 -18.43 -17.54 17.28
N ARG A 549 -19.67 -17.73 17.74
CA ARG A 549 -20.15 -19.01 18.28
C ARG A 549 -20.76 -19.93 17.23
N GLY A 550 -21.04 -19.40 16.04
CA GLY A 550 -21.82 -20.07 14.99
C GLY A 550 -23.25 -20.37 15.44
N THR A 551 -23.78 -19.55 16.35
CA THR A 551 -25.14 -19.72 16.89
C THR A 551 -26.11 -18.74 16.23
N GLY A 552 -27.36 -19.16 16.15
CA GLY A 552 -28.38 -18.45 15.41
C GLY A 552 -29.75 -19.00 15.72
N GLU A 553 -30.75 -18.51 15.01
CA GLU A 553 -32.13 -18.92 15.20
C GLU A 553 -32.63 -19.71 13.99
N GLN A 554 -33.37 -20.78 14.24
CA GLN A 554 -34.03 -21.56 13.19
C GLN A 554 -35.28 -20.83 12.71
N ILE A 555 -35.12 -20.02 11.67
CA ILE A 555 -36.20 -19.20 11.13
C ILE A 555 -37.03 -19.98 10.09
N ILE A 556 -36.44 -20.97 9.43
CA ILE A 556 -36.99 -21.59 8.21
C ILE A 556 -37.92 -22.79 8.49
N ASN A 557 -37.73 -23.52 9.60
CA ASN A 557 -38.50 -24.74 9.92
C ASN A 557 -39.70 -24.54 10.86
N ARG A 558 -40.04 -23.30 11.27
CA ARG A 558 -41.14 -23.04 12.22
C ARG A 558 -42.51 -22.83 11.58
N LEU A 559 -42.63 -22.90 10.25
CA LEU A 559 -43.86 -22.58 9.55
C LEU A 559 -44.27 -23.76 8.66
N GLU A 560 -45.36 -24.44 9.01
CA GLU A 560 -46.05 -25.39 8.13
C GLU A 560 -46.35 -24.77 6.75
N LYS A 561 -46.55 -25.60 5.72
CA LYS A 561 -47.02 -25.13 4.41
C LYS A 561 -48.40 -24.46 4.58
N LEU A 562 -48.43 -23.13 4.46
CA LEU A 562 -49.68 -22.37 4.35
C LEU A 562 -50.37 -22.70 3.02
N SER A 563 -51.67 -22.91 3.06
CA SER A 563 -52.51 -22.99 1.86
C SER A 563 -52.52 -21.66 1.11
N GLU A 564 -52.93 -21.67 -0.16
CA GLU A 564 -52.93 -20.47 -0.99
C GLU A 564 -53.79 -19.33 -0.41
N LYS A 565 -54.94 -19.67 0.20
CA LYS A 565 -55.82 -18.72 0.87
C LYS A 565 -55.20 -18.16 2.15
N GLU A 566 -54.56 -19.01 2.96
CA GLU A 566 -53.82 -18.59 4.16
C GLU A 566 -52.65 -17.67 3.81
N ASN A 567 -51.88 -17.97 2.76
CA ASN A 567 -50.80 -17.11 2.28
C ASN A 567 -51.29 -15.73 1.86
N LYS A 568 -52.44 -15.63 1.16
CA LYS A 568 -53.01 -14.34 0.75
C LYS A 568 -53.35 -13.46 1.96
N ILE A 569 -54.04 -14.00 2.96
CA ILE A 569 -54.36 -13.24 4.18
C ILE A 569 -53.10 -12.89 4.95
N PHE A 570 -52.21 -13.86 5.13
CA PHE A 570 -50.96 -13.70 5.87
C PHE A 570 -50.09 -12.56 5.31
N LEU A 571 -49.85 -12.55 3.98
CA LEU A 571 -49.06 -11.51 3.32
C LEU A 571 -49.76 -10.15 3.29
N ALA A 572 -51.08 -10.12 3.09
CA ALA A 572 -51.85 -8.88 3.09
C ALA A 572 -51.81 -8.17 4.45
N MET A 573 -51.83 -8.95 5.54
CA MET A 573 -51.89 -8.44 6.90
C MET A 573 -50.52 -8.17 7.53
N MET A 574 -49.44 -8.83 7.07
CA MET A 574 -48.06 -8.64 7.55
C MET A 574 -47.60 -7.18 7.60
N LYS A 575 -48.15 -6.30 6.75
CA LYS A 575 -47.83 -4.87 6.71
C LYS A 575 -48.49 -4.04 7.83
N GLN A 576 -49.39 -4.63 8.62
CA GLN A 576 -50.06 -3.93 9.71
C GLN A 576 -49.34 -4.16 11.05
N LYS A 577 -48.83 -3.07 11.64
CA LYS A 577 -47.99 -3.11 12.84
C LYS A 577 -48.76 -3.33 14.15
N GLU A 578 -50.07 -3.07 14.19
CA GLU A 578 -50.87 -3.01 15.43
C GLU A 578 -51.97 -4.10 15.53
N GLY A 579 -51.84 -5.17 14.75
CA GLY A 579 -52.88 -6.19 14.61
C GLY A 579 -54.02 -5.75 13.67
N PHE A 580 -54.94 -6.66 13.38
CA PHE A 580 -56.02 -6.46 12.41
C PHE A 580 -57.30 -7.21 12.79
N THR A 581 -58.44 -6.77 12.28
CA THR A 581 -59.75 -7.42 12.41
C THR A 581 -60.05 -8.29 11.18
N ALA A 582 -61.00 -9.21 11.29
CA ALA A 582 -61.44 -10.02 10.14
C ALA A 582 -62.00 -9.16 8.99
N ALA A 583 -62.63 -8.01 9.29
CA ALA A 583 -63.11 -7.06 8.30
C ALA A 583 -61.97 -6.37 7.53
N GLU A 584 -60.90 -6.00 8.23
CA GLU A 584 -59.70 -5.43 7.60
C GLU A 584 -58.94 -6.45 6.75
N ALA A 585 -58.89 -7.71 7.21
CA ALA A 585 -58.35 -8.83 6.44
C ALA A 585 -59.16 -9.08 5.16
N PHE A 586 -60.49 -9.00 5.22
CA PHE A 586 -61.35 -9.12 4.05
C PHE A 586 -61.07 -7.99 3.05
N ALA A 587 -61.04 -6.73 3.50
CA ALA A 587 -60.87 -5.58 2.63
C ALA A 587 -59.57 -5.58 1.81
N LYS A 588 -58.54 -6.34 2.24
CA LYS A 588 -57.22 -6.38 1.61
C LYS A 588 -56.81 -7.73 1.02
N SER A 589 -57.54 -8.81 1.31
CA SER A 589 -57.18 -10.16 0.87
C SER A 589 -57.80 -10.58 -0.47
N GLY A 590 -58.89 -9.92 -0.90
CA GLY A 590 -59.62 -10.27 -2.12
C GLY A 590 -60.39 -11.60 -2.04
N LEU A 591 -60.55 -12.17 -0.84
CA LEU A 591 -61.33 -13.37 -0.57
C LEU A 591 -62.78 -13.02 -0.19
N GLN A 592 -63.71 -13.97 -0.30
CA GLN A 592 -65.08 -13.76 0.19
C GLN A 592 -65.11 -13.69 1.73
N PHE A 593 -65.96 -12.82 2.29
CA PHE A 593 -66.01 -12.56 3.73
C PHE A 593 -66.27 -13.82 4.56
N SER A 594 -67.10 -14.75 4.05
CA SER A 594 -67.39 -16.05 4.67
C SER A 594 -66.14 -16.93 4.83
N GLU A 595 -65.14 -16.80 3.95
CA GLU A 595 -63.93 -17.62 3.97
C GLU A 595 -62.83 -17.00 4.85
N VAL A 596 -62.84 -15.68 5.02
CA VAL A 596 -61.78 -14.94 5.74
C VAL A 596 -61.71 -15.37 7.20
N TYR A 597 -62.85 -15.57 7.86
CA TYR A 597 -62.87 -15.94 9.27
C TYR A 597 -62.26 -17.33 9.51
N ASP A 598 -62.57 -18.30 8.64
CA ASP A 598 -62.03 -19.66 8.72
C ASP A 598 -60.54 -19.70 8.44
N VAL A 599 -60.08 -18.94 7.45
CA VAL A 599 -58.65 -18.84 7.10
C VAL A 599 -57.85 -18.17 8.22
N VAL A 600 -58.36 -17.09 8.82
CA VAL A 600 -57.70 -16.41 9.96
C VAL A 600 -57.66 -17.32 11.18
N ASN A 601 -58.73 -18.06 11.48
CA ASN A 601 -58.71 -19.03 12.59
C ASN A 601 -57.80 -20.24 12.31
N GLY A 602 -57.66 -20.66 11.04
CA GLY A 602 -56.66 -21.65 10.62
C GLY A 602 -55.23 -21.18 10.93
N LEU A 603 -54.92 -19.91 10.62
CA LEU A 603 -53.65 -19.28 10.97
C LEU A 603 -53.42 -19.16 12.48
N VAL A 604 -54.48 -18.94 13.28
CA VAL A 604 -54.39 -18.99 14.76
C VAL A 604 -54.07 -20.40 15.25
N LYS A 605 -54.78 -21.42 14.75
CA LYS A 605 -54.55 -22.83 15.13
C LYS A 605 -53.14 -23.31 14.81
N LYS A 606 -52.58 -22.87 13.69
CA LYS A 606 -51.21 -23.18 13.29
C LYS A 606 -50.14 -22.30 13.97
N GLY A 607 -50.54 -21.41 14.88
CA GLY A 607 -49.62 -20.60 15.69
C GLY A 607 -49.04 -19.37 15.01
N TYR A 608 -49.57 -18.96 13.84
CA TYR A 608 -49.13 -17.75 13.13
C TYR A 608 -49.74 -16.48 13.69
N LEU A 609 -50.97 -16.57 14.20
CA LEU A 609 -51.73 -15.46 14.76
C LEU A 609 -52.14 -15.74 16.20
N ILE A 610 -52.22 -14.69 17.00
CA ILE A 610 -52.77 -14.68 18.35
C ILE A 610 -54.05 -13.86 18.27
N LYS A 611 -55.17 -14.42 18.76
CA LYS A 611 -56.45 -13.72 18.84
C LYS A 611 -56.60 -13.09 20.22
N THR A 612 -56.83 -11.79 20.26
CA THR A 612 -57.07 -11.01 21.49
C THR A 612 -58.36 -10.20 21.30
N GLY A 613 -59.48 -10.69 21.84
CA GLY A 613 -60.82 -10.14 21.54
C GLY A 613 -61.18 -10.31 20.06
N ASP A 614 -61.57 -9.21 19.40
CA ASP A 614 -61.91 -9.18 17.97
C ASP A 614 -60.73 -8.87 17.05
N LYS A 615 -59.52 -8.74 17.61
CA LYS A 615 -58.29 -8.47 16.87
C LYS A 615 -57.38 -9.70 16.82
N PHE A 616 -56.66 -9.80 15.72
CA PHE A 616 -55.63 -10.79 15.46
C PHE A 616 -54.29 -10.09 15.31
N SER A 617 -53.24 -10.62 15.95
CA SER A 617 -51.87 -10.13 15.84
C SER A 617 -50.93 -11.28 15.52
N PHE A 618 -49.84 -11.01 14.80
CA PHE A 618 -48.83 -12.04 14.53
C PHE A 618 -48.17 -12.53 15.81
N SER A 619 -47.95 -13.85 15.89
CA SER A 619 -47.23 -14.45 17.01
C SER A 619 -45.79 -13.95 17.08
N ASN A 620 -45.14 -14.05 18.25
CA ASN A 620 -43.76 -13.59 18.42
C ASN A 620 -42.79 -14.26 17.43
N THR A 621 -43.03 -15.51 17.05
CA THR A 621 -42.27 -16.23 16.03
C THR A 621 -42.36 -15.57 14.65
N VAL A 622 -43.54 -15.04 14.28
CA VAL A 622 -43.74 -14.33 13.01
C VAL A 622 -43.25 -12.88 13.09
N ASN A 623 -43.35 -12.23 14.25
CA ASN A 623 -42.78 -10.90 14.45
C ASN A 623 -41.24 -10.87 14.32
N SER A 624 -40.54 -11.97 14.62
CA SER A 624 -39.10 -12.10 14.35
C SER A 624 -38.75 -12.06 12.86
N LEU A 625 -39.65 -12.52 11.96
CA LEU A 625 -39.48 -12.43 10.51
C LEU A 625 -39.63 -11.00 9.97
N ASN A 626 -40.39 -10.15 10.66
CA ASN A 626 -40.46 -8.71 10.36
C ASN A 626 -39.23 -7.93 10.83
N LYS A 627 -38.27 -8.61 11.49
CA LYS A 627 -37.04 -8.03 12.03
C LYS A 627 -35.79 -8.74 11.50
N LEU A 628 -35.81 -9.20 10.24
CA LEU A 628 -34.63 -9.81 9.61
C LEU A 628 -33.39 -8.90 9.65
N LYS A 629 -33.57 -7.59 9.61
CA LYS A 629 -32.51 -6.58 9.81
C LYS A 629 -31.75 -6.73 11.13
N ASP A 630 -32.39 -7.22 12.20
CA ASP A 630 -31.76 -7.40 13.51
C ASP A 630 -30.77 -8.58 13.53
N TYR A 631 -30.76 -9.41 12.47
CA TYR A 631 -29.84 -10.52 12.25
C TYR A 631 -28.79 -10.18 11.18
N ALA A 632 -28.57 -8.88 10.90
CA ALA A 632 -27.60 -8.44 9.92
C ALA A 632 -26.18 -8.90 10.29
N CYS A 633 -25.55 -9.63 9.36
CA CYS A 633 -24.14 -9.98 9.42
C CYS A 633 -23.32 -8.88 8.76
N TYR A 634 -22.44 -8.22 9.52
CA TYR A 634 -21.57 -7.15 9.02
C TYR A 634 -20.19 -7.66 8.59
N GLU A 635 -19.91 -8.95 8.81
CA GLU A 635 -18.63 -9.55 8.45
C GLU A 635 -18.55 -9.83 6.95
N LYS A 636 -17.35 -9.64 6.40
CA LYS A 636 -17.07 -9.91 4.99
C LYS A 636 -16.53 -11.33 4.83
N SER A 637 -16.94 -12.00 3.75
CA SER A 637 -16.31 -13.26 3.34
C SER A 637 -15.12 -12.99 2.42
N GLU A 638 -14.03 -13.72 2.63
CA GLU A 638 -12.78 -13.59 1.89
C GLU A 638 -12.25 -14.96 1.43
N PHE A 639 -11.56 -15.00 0.29
CA PHE A 639 -10.92 -16.22 -0.20
C PHE A 639 -9.55 -16.38 0.44
N VAL A 640 -9.35 -17.48 1.17
CA VAL A 640 -8.10 -17.75 1.87
C VAL A 640 -7.64 -19.16 1.57
N GLY A 641 -6.36 -19.32 1.20
CA GLY A 641 -5.69 -20.61 1.15
C GLY A 641 -5.40 -21.10 2.56
N MET A 642 -6.14 -22.11 3.04
CA MET A 642 -5.99 -22.61 4.40
C MET A 642 -6.04 -24.13 4.48
N GLU A 643 -5.45 -24.66 5.55
CA GLU A 643 -5.63 -26.05 5.98
C GLU A 643 -6.77 -26.10 6.99
N TYR A 644 -7.58 -27.16 6.93
CA TYR A 644 -8.68 -27.41 7.84
C TYR A 644 -8.70 -28.89 8.23
N ASP A 645 -9.28 -29.18 9.39
CA ASP A 645 -9.31 -30.54 9.94
C ASP A 645 -10.59 -31.28 9.53
N GLU A 646 -11.71 -30.57 9.41
CA GLU A 646 -13.00 -31.16 9.04
C GLU A 646 -13.89 -30.12 8.32
N LYS A 647 -14.67 -30.58 7.34
CA LYS A 647 -15.69 -29.80 6.64
C LYS A 647 -17.06 -30.41 6.92
N LYS A 648 -17.97 -29.63 7.50
CA LYS A 648 -19.31 -30.10 7.87
C LYS A 648 -20.18 -30.29 6.63
N GLU A 649 -21.08 -31.27 6.70
CA GLU A 649 -22.01 -31.59 5.62
C GLU A 649 -23.17 -30.59 5.52
N ILE A 650 -23.61 -30.33 4.30
CA ILE A 650 -24.81 -29.54 4.02
C ILE A 650 -26.04 -30.43 4.26
N LYS A 651 -26.93 -30.02 5.18
CA LYS A 651 -28.18 -30.75 5.50
C LYS A 651 -29.43 -30.04 4.98
N PHE A 652 -29.35 -28.73 4.77
CA PHE A 652 -30.43 -27.90 4.26
C PHE A 652 -30.10 -27.39 2.86
N LYS A 653 -31.03 -27.56 1.91
CA LYS A 653 -30.85 -27.11 0.53
C LYS A 653 -31.04 -25.60 0.43
N LEU A 654 -30.06 -24.90 -0.15
CA LEU A 654 -30.07 -23.44 -0.32
C LEU A 654 -31.34 -22.94 -1.04
N ASN A 655 -31.78 -23.61 -2.11
CA ASN A 655 -32.95 -23.19 -2.87
C ASN A 655 -34.23 -23.11 -2.00
N GLU A 656 -34.43 -24.07 -1.11
CA GLU A 656 -35.59 -24.09 -0.21
C GLU A 656 -35.55 -22.92 0.79
N MET A 657 -34.35 -22.59 1.28
CA MET A 657 -34.13 -21.46 2.19
C MET A 657 -34.32 -20.11 1.48
N LEU A 658 -33.84 -19.98 0.23
CA LEU A 658 -34.01 -18.77 -0.58
C LEU A 658 -35.48 -18.52 -0.95
N ASP A 659 -36.20 -19.55 -1.39
CA ASP A 659 -37.62 -19.45 -1.74
C ASP A 659 -38.48 -19.05 -0.55
N PHE A 660 -38.08 -19.45 0.66
CA PHE A 660 -38.69 -18.98 1.89
C PHE A 660 -38.39 -17.50 2.16
N LEU A 661 -37.11 -17.08 2.14
CA LEU A 661 -36.70 -15.72 2.50
C LEU A 661 -37.16 -14.65 1.51
N LYS A 662 -37.24 -14.97 0.21
CA LYS A 662 -37.75 -14.08 -0.84
C LYS A 662 -39.19 -13.61 -0.61
N LYS A 663 -39.96 -14.30 0.24
CA LYS A 663 -41.32 -13.88 0.64
C LYS A 663 -41.32 -12.71 1.63
N TYR A 664 -40.20 -12.47 2.30
CA TYR A 664 -40.07 -11.53 3.42
C TYR A 664 -39.08 -10.39 3.15
N THR A 665 -38.06 -10.63 2.32
CA THR A 665 -37.06 -9.61 1.94
C THR A 665 -36.65 -9.78 0.48
N GLU A 666 -36.23 -8.70 -0.17
CA GLU A 666 -35.61 -8.77 -1.50
C GLU A 666 -34.19 -9.33 -1.34
N VAL A 667 -33.90 -10.48 -1.94
CA VAL A 667 -32.55 -11.06 -1.98
C VAL A 667 -31.94 -10.71 -3.33
N THR A 668 -30.91 -9.86 -3.34
CA THR A 668 -30.29 -9.36 -4.57
C THR A 668 -29.16 -10.26 -5.05
N ASN A 669 -28.42 -10.88 -4.13
CA ASN A 669 -27.33 -11.79 -4.44
C ASN A 669 -27.08 -12.77 -3.28
N HIS A 670 -26.37 -13.86 -3.55
CA HIS A 670 -25.87 -14.79 -2.54
C HIS A 670 -24.45 -15.25 -2.88
N LYS A 671 -23.67 -15.58 -1.85
CA LYS A 671 -22.30 -16.07 -2.01
C LYS A 671 -22.04 -17.22 -1.03
N ASP A 672 -21.65 -18.37 -1.56
CA ASP A 672 -21.27 -19.53 -0.76
C ASP A 672 -20.00 -19.22 0.03
N CYS A 673 -19.98 -19.58 1.31
CA CYS A 673 -18.85 -19.38 2.19
C CYS A 673 -18.79 -20.45 3.29
N TYR A 674 -17.73 -20.44 4.08
CA TYR A 674 -17.62 -21.28 5.27
C TYR A 674 -17.36 -20.43 6.49
N LEU A 675 -18.09 -20.69 7.57
CA LEU A 675 -17.77 -20.11 8.86
C LEU A 675 -16.71 -20.98 9.52
N ILE A 676 -15.57 -20.39 9.90
CA ILE A 676 -14.54 -21.10 10.64
C ILE A 676 -14.96 -21.23 12.09
N LYS A 677 -14.89 -22.45 12.62
CA LYS A 677 -15.05 -22.74 14.04
C LYS A 677 -13.85 -23.51 14.56
N TYR A 678 -13.41 -23.18 15.77
CA TYR A 678 -12.37 -23.93 16.45
C TYR A 678 -13.01 -24.87 17.47
N ASP A 679 -12.71 -26.16 17.35
CA ASP A 679 -13.09 -27.17 18.33
C ASP A 679 -11.90 -27.43 19.25
N VAL A 680 -12.09 -27.13 20.54
CA VAL A 680 -11.04 -27.14 21.56
C VAL A 680 -11.34 -28.25 22.55
N GLU A 681 -10.49 -29.25 22.61
CA GLU A 681 -10.53 -30.28 23.66
C GLU A 681 -9.48 -29.93 24.70
N PHE A 682 -9.91 -29.67 25.94
CA PHE A 682 -8.99 -29.42 27.05
C PHE A 682 -8.46 -30.73 27.65
N GLY A 683 -7.20 -30.72 28.07
CA GLY A 683 -6.63 -31.77 28.90
C GLY A 683 -7.32 -31.85 30.26
N LYS A 684 -7.24 -33.01 30.91
CA LYS A 684 -7.74 -33.20 32.27
C LYS A 684 -7.01 -32.34 33.27
#